data_AF-A0AAD5VNQ6-F1
#
_entry.id   AF-A0AAD5VNQ6-F1
#
_cell.length_a   1.000
_cell.length_b   1.000
_cell.length_c   1.000
_cell.angle_alpha   90.00
_cell.angle_beta   90.00
_cell.angle_gamma   90.00
#
_symmetry.space_group_name_H-M   'P 1'
#
loop_
_entity.id
_entity.type
_entity.pdbx_description
1 polymer ?
#
loop_
_entity_poly.entity_id
_entity_poly.type
_entity_poly.pdbx_seq_one_letter_code
_entity_poly.pdbx_strand_id
1 'polypeptide(L)'
;MALLHKGQSNAPPEVEVNLFLFSPRYLSQALGITPSVPGDGRWFISPPPDYPNVGDIDLSALLSEADWNGSGIIRSNPSVNYLFLVFHGIGKNRYRGPGGLTLARLLKIQGIPFRLFELEELNGTRSQGGTLDIHKESGQIALKAAGLFNEFEKHARREGAALKVLSPDGNILFTDDGLNPEGSDLLPPDRPEIDRRDLRKILLESLDEGTIEWGKKVIRIFEDGGSTKERPQFSIEFEDGAKDSGFELVVGADGAWSRVRGLLTNEKPFYSGITAVEAWINQIDNTHPDLAERVGQGMCVQASGISSLISQRNTDGSVRTFAMISVKEDWATASGIDWKHLQGSKKAIIDAWFSGWENLGKEFVLRSDGPLAVRPLYMLPVEMQWKTQPGITLIGDAAHLMTPFTGVGVNLALTDALELSEAIRSHFRDGVDWETSLGRFEGKMFARSHIEARKTFMNMKSSFSGESVGDIMKKFDSNHQATLKAQQLTVPTPEGRIGSVIPQASNSKASSLNTPTSSQHNTQFAMDPQARIAIIGGGPGGLMLARLLKLQGVPFRLFELDTSPESRSQGGTLDIHRDSGQMAVKAAGLFDEFEKHARREAAAMKMLDKDGVLVWETDGQSQEGSDILSPDRPEIDRRDLRKMLLESLDEGMVEWGRKVIRIVEDENSTKEKPQVSVEFDGGETESGFELVVGADGAWSRVRGLLTNEKPFYANVTFVEACINDVDAKHPDLAERVGQGSCSQAHGNSATINHRISDGSVRTNAAVRVEQDWVTTCGIDWTNVEECKHVFVKQKFGDWEQLSKDFILRSDTPLAVRPLFMLPVEMNWETHPGVTVLGDAAHLMTPFAGVGVNLALTDALDLSEAIRSHYKDNLDWTIALREFESKMLSRSNIAAKRTLASMNNFFSGKSMQEIVKRLGEIIVEGKFEGDESK
;
A
#
# COMPACT_ATOMS: atom_id res chain seq x y z
N MET A 1 22.94 -13.25 34.50
CA MET A 1 24.33 -12.76 34.51
C MET A 1 24.33 -11.34 35.05
N ALA A 2 24.83 -11.12 36.27
CA ALA A 2 25.01 -9.77 36.81
C ALA A 2 26.52 -9.45 36.85
N LEU A 3 26.92 -8.37 36.18
CA LEU A 3 28.26 -7.79 36.23
C LEU A 3 28.38 -6.96 37.53
N LEU A 4 29.29 -7.36 38.42
CA LEU A 4 29.64 -6.59 39.63
C LEU A 4 30.53 -5.41 39.25
N HIS A 5 30.01 -4.18 39.33
CA HIS A 5 30.85 -2.98 39.22
C HIS A 5 31.42 -2.64 40.61
N LYS A 6 32.74 -2.70 40.74
CA LYS A 6 33.48 -2.37 41.97
C LYS A 6 33.59 -0.85 42.10
N GLY A 7 32.72 -0.22 42.91
CA GLY A 7 32.80 1.18 43.30
C GLY A 7 33.43 1.34 44.69
N GLN A 8 34.52 2.09 44.80
CA GLN A 8 35.21 2.38 46.06
C GLN A 8 34.36 3.27 46.97
N SER A 9 33.74 2.71 48.02
CA SER A 9 33.47 3.42 49.29
C SER A 9 33.15 2.41 50.39
N ASN A 10 33.59 2.68 51.62
CA ASN A 10 33.43 1.81 52.81
C ASN A 10 31.99 1.84 53.37
N ALA A 11 30.98 1.56 52.56
CA ALA A 11 29.61 1.30 53.01
C ALA A 11 29.28 -0.19 52.76
N PRO A 12 28.50 -0.85 53.65
CA PRO A 12 28.05 -2.21 53.40
C PRO A 12 27.23 -2.25 52.10
N PRO A 13 27.49 -3.18 51.18
CA PRO A 13 26.78 -3.25 49.91
C PRO A 13 25.32 -3.63 50.18
N GLU A 14 24.38 -2.72 49.91
CA GLU A 14 22.98 -3.11 49.67
C GLU A 14 22.95 -3.89 48.36
N VAL A 15 22.71 -5.19 48.47
CA VAL A 15 22.52 -6.08 47.32
C VAL A 15 21.05 -6.02 46.94
N GLU A 16 20.71 -5.20 45.94
CA GLU A 16 19.39 -5.23 45.32
C GLU A 16 19.31 -6.47 44.41
N VAL A 17 18.74 -7.56 44.91
CA VAL A 17 18.53 -8.80 44.15
C VAL A 17 17.22 -8.70 43.38
N ASN A 18 17.28 -8.27 42.12
CA ASN A 18 16.16 -8.44 41.19
C ASN A 18 16.09 -9.91 40.73
N LEU A 19 15.30 -10.72 41.44
CA LEU A 19 15.01 -12.11 41.10
C LEU A 19 13.96 -12.18 40.00
N PHE A 20 14.39 -12.44 38.77
CA PHE A 20 13.50 -12.97 37.73
C PHE A 20 13.15 -14.41 38.12
N LEU A 21 11.87 -14.68 38.37
CA LEU A 21 11.36 -16.00 38.76
C LEU A 21 11.53 -16.99 37.60
N PHE A 22 12.65 -17.72 37.58
CA PHE A 22 12.84 -18.87 36.73
C PHE A 22 12.29 -20.13 37.41
N SER A 23 11.81 -21.09 36.63
CA SER A 23 11.41 -22.39 37.18
C SER A 23 12.58 -23.04 37.93
N PRO A 24 12.34 -23.82 39.01
CA PRO A 24 13.40 -24.47 39.78
C PRO A 24 14.35 -25.34 38.94
N ARG A 25 13.85 -25.88 37.81
CA ARG A 25 14.64 -26.65 36.84
C ARG A 25 15.71 -25.79 36.15
N TYR A 26 15.40 -24.54 35.84
CA TYR A 26 16.31 -23.64 35.14
C TYR A 26 17.43 -23.13 36.07
N LEU A 27 17.11 -22.89 37.35
CA LEU A 27 18.07 -22.48 38.37
C LEU A 27 19.13 -23.54 38.66
N SER A 28 18.74 -24.82 38.71
CA SER A 28 19.68 -25.94 38.91
C SER A 28 20.64 -26.12 37.73
N GLN A 29 20.15 -25.96 36.49
CA GLN A 29 20.99 -26.06 35.28
C GLN A 29 21.90 -24.86 35.05
N ALA A 30 21.44 -23.64 35.35
CA ALA A 30 22.19 -22.42 35.05
C ALA A 30 23.27 -22.09 36.09
N LEU A 31 23.08 -22.48 37.36
CA LEU A 31 23.97 -22.07 38.46
C LEU A 31 24.66 -23.25 39.15
N GLY A 32 24.30 -24.50 38.85
CA GLY A 32 24.89 -25.69 39.49
C GLY A 32 24.52 -25.83 40.98
N ILE A 33 23.54 -25.08 41.46
CA ILE A 33 23.10 -25.08 42.86
C ILE A 33 21.90 -26.02 43.00
N THR A 34 21.93 -26.87 44.02
CA THR A 34 20.83 -27.80 44.34
C THR A 34 20.04 -27.21 45.51
N PRO A 35 18.77 -26.79 45.33
CA PRO A 35 17.97 -26.34 46.46
C PRO A 35 17.70 -27.54 47.38
N SER A 36 17.95 -27.36 48.67
CA SER A 36 17.65 -28.37 49.69
C SER A 36 16.44 -27.93 50.52
N VAL A 37 15.55 -28.88 50.78
CA VAL A 37 14.40 -28.71 51.66
C VAL A 37 14.75 -29.44 52.96
N PRO A 38 15.09 -28.74 54.06
CA PRO A 38 15.11 -29.38 55.37
C PRO A 38 13.67 -29.77 55.73
N GLY A 39 13.52 -30.83 56.53
CA GLY A 39 12.21 -31.42 56.88
C GLY A 39 11.23 -30.50 57.62
N ASP A 40 11.54 -29.22 57.78
CA ASP A 40 10.70 -28.17 58.38
C ASP A 40 10.05 -27.24 57.34
N GLY A 41 10.25 -27.48 56.04
CA GLY A 41 9.56 -26.75 54.96
C GLY A 41 10.21 -25.41 54.56
N ARG A 42 11.42 -25.12 55.05
CA ARG A 42 12.18 -23.93 54.68
C ARG A 42 13.04 -24.16 53.42
N TRP A 43 13.33 -23.11 52.69
CA TRP A 43 14.14 -23.18 51.46
C TRP A 43 15.41 -22.37 51.61
N PHE A 44 16.56 -23.00 51.38
CA PHE A 44 17.86 -22.34 51.46
C PHE A 44 18.63 -22.45 50.15
N ILE A 45 19.36 -21.39 49.81
CA ILE A 45 20.36 -21.39 48.73
C ILE A 45 21.74 -21.18 49.35
N SER A 46 22.63 -22.14 49.10
CA SER A 46 24.05 -22.01 49.43
C SER A 46 24.79 -21.27 48.30
N PRO A 47 25.60 -20.25 48.62
CA PRO A 47 26.37 -19.54 47.62
C PRO A 47 27.52 -20.40 47.04
N PRO A 48 28.05 -20.04 45.85
CA PRO A 48 29.17 -20.75 45.24
C PRO A 48 30.43 -20.79 46.13
N PRO A 49 31.33 -21.78 45.96
CA PRO A 49 32.53 -21.97 46.77
C PRO A 49 33.45 -20.74 46.86
N ASP A 50 33.37 -19.84 45.89
CA ASP A 50 34.19 -18.63 45.78
C ASP A 50 33.81 -17.51 46.77
N TYR A 51 32.72 -17.67 47.54
CA TYR A 51 32.24 -16.70 48.54
C TYR A 51 32.00 -17.34 49.93
N PRO A 52 33.07 -17.78 50.64
CA PRO A 52 32.96 -18.57 51.87
C PRO A 52 32.40 -17.83 53.10
N ASN A 53 32.17 -16.52 53.00
CA ASN A 53 31.67 -15.68 54.09
C ASN A 53 30.18 -15.33 53.99
N VAL A 54 29.49 -15.81 52.95
CA VAL A 54 28.04 -15.62 52.80
C VAL A 54 27.37 -16.90 53.30
N GLY A 55 26.62 -16.80 54.40
CA GLY A 55 25.84 -17.92 54.92
C GLY A 55 24.68 -18.30 53.98
N ASP A 56 24.06 -19.46 54.22
CA ASP A 56 22.89 -19.90 53.46
C ASP A 56 21.77 -18.85 53.50
N ILE A 57 21.20 -18.55 52.34
CA ILE A 57 20.15 -17.54 52.19
C ILE A 57 18.78 -18.22 52.36
N ASP A 58 18.03 -17.82 53.39
CA ASP A 58 16.65 -18.29 53.64
C ASP A 58 15.65 -17.59 52.71
N LEU A 59 14.99 -18.36 51.85
CA LEU A 59 13.98 -17.88 50.91
C LEU A 59 12.53 -18.06 51.40
N SER A 60 12.34 -18.56 52.63
CA SER A 60 11.02 -18.98 53.11
C SER A 60 10.02 -17.81 53.18
N ALA A 61 10.48 -16.59 53.46
CA ALA A 61 9.64 -15.40 53.45
C ALA A 61 9.13 -15.05 52.04
N LEU A 62 9.98 -15.19 51.01
CA LEU A 62 9.64 -14.90 49.62
C LEU A 62 8.66 -15.93 49.02
N LEU A 63 8.72 -17.16 49.51
CA LEU A 63 7.90 -18.28 49.01
C LEU A 63 6.58 -18.45 49.78
N SER A 64 6.42 -17.80 50.93
CA SER A 64 5.19 -17.87 51.75
C SER A 64 3.99 -17.12 51.15
N GLU A 65 4.21 -16.23 50.18
CA GLU A 65 3.15 -15.50 49.46
C GLU A 65 2.68 -16.19 48.17
N ALA A 66 3.28 -17.33 47.81
CA ALA A 66 2.91 -18.08 46.62
C ALA A 66 2.10 -19.33 47.00
N ASP A 67 0.84 -19.40 46.57
CA ASP A 67 -0.02 -20.55 46.79
C ASP A 67 0.41 -21.71 45.85
N TRP A 68 1.31 -22.57 46.34
CA TRP A 68 1.89 -23.67 45.58
C TRP A 68 1.05 -24.96 45.71
N ASN A 69 0.27 -25.29 44.69
CA ASN A 69 -0.46 -26.56 44.60
C ASN A 69 0.29 -27.66 43.83
N GLY A 70 1.62 -27.72 43.98
CA GLY A 70 2.46 -28.84 43.50
C GLY A 70 2.45 -29.12 42.00
N SER A 71 1.80 -28.29 41.17
CA SER A 71 1.67 -28.49 39.72
C SER A 71 2.49 -27.50 38.86
N GLY A 72 3.23 -26.59 39.49
CA GLY A 72 4.20 -25.73 38.79
C GLY A 72 3.60 -24.65 37.87
N ILE A 73 2.35 -24.23 38.11
CA ILE A 73 1.72 -23.08 37.42
C ILE A 73 1.31 -22.05 38.48
N ILE A 74 1.95 -20.88 38.48
CA ILE A 74 1.47 -19.71 39.25
C ILE A 74 0.31 -19.12 38.44
N ARG A 75 -0.92 -19.20 38.98
CA ARG A 75 -2.08 -18.49 38.42
C ARG A 75 -1.93 -16.99 38.72
N SER A 76 -1.61 -16.20 37.70
CA SER A 76 -1.89 -14.76 37.72
C SER A 76 -3.41 -14.55 37.70
N ASN A 77 -3.94 -13.75 38.63
CA ASN A 77 -5.26 -13.09 38.64
C ASN A 77 -6.42 -13.79 37.86
N PRO A 78 -7.45 -14.37 38.52
CA PRO A 78 -8.56 -15.08 37.87
C PRO A 78 -9.49 -14.22 37.00
N SER A 79 -9.23 -12.91 36.86
CA SER A 79 -10.19 -11.97 36.31
C SER A 79 -10.05 -11.71 34.81
N VAL A 80 -9.07 -12.34 34.15
CA VAL A 80 -8.65 -11.93 32.81
C VAL A 80 -8.29 -13.15 31.96
N ASN A 81 -9.26 -13.62 31.17
CA ASN A 81 -9.06 -14.67 30.16
C ASN A 81 -8.96 -14.01 28.78
N TYR A 82 -8.01 -14.43 27.94
CA TYR A 82 -7.91 -13.93 26.56
C TYR A 82 -7.92 -15.09 25.58
N LEU A 83 -8.48 -14.82 24.40
CA LEU A 83 -8.73 -15.79 23.36
C LEU A 83 -8.09 -15.37 22.06
N PHE A 84 -7.46 -16.33 21.42
CA PHE A 84 -6.86 -16.21 20.13
C PHE A 84 -7.48 -17.28 19.26
N LEU A 85 -8.71 -17.05 18.82
CA LEU A 85 -9.35 -17.99 17.90
C LEU A 85 -8.59 -18.04 16.59
N VAL A 86 -8.15 -19.23 16.18
CA VAL A 86 -7.81 -19.41 14.78
C VAL A 86 -8.16 -20.79 14.23
N PHE A 87 -9.10 -20.76 13.29
CA PHE A 87 -9.42 -21.75 12.22
C PHE A 87 -10.72 -22.55 12.38
N HIS A 88 -11.75 -22.11 11.64
CA HIS A 88 -12.66 -23.02 10.95
C HIS A 88 -12.99 -22.57 9.52
N GLY A 89 -12.44 -23.28 8.53
CA GLY A 89 -12.93 -23.26 7.14
C GLY A 89 -13.93 -24.38 6.90
N ILE A 90 -15.15 -24.05 6.47
CA ILE A 90 -16.10 -25.03 5.93
C ILE A 90 -15.67 -25.35 4.50
N GLY A 91 -15.30 -26.60 4.26
CA GLY A 91 -14.90 -27.11 2.94
C GLY A 91 -13.69 -28.03 3.07
N LYS A 92 -13.81 -29.26 2.59
CA LYS A 92 -12.96 -30.43 2.89
C LYS A 92 -11.43 -30.33 2.65
N ASN A 93 -10.83 -29.18 2.34
CA ASN A 93 -9.38 -29.07 2.08
C ASN A 93 -8.84 -27.62 2.20
N ARG A 94 -8.75 -27.01 3.39
CA ARG A 94 -8.19 -25.65 3.52
C ARG A 94 -7.24 -25.45 4.71
N TYR A 95 -6.09 -24.86 4.37
CA TYR A 95 -4.83 -24.63 5.09
C TYR A 95 -4.98 -23.74 6.33
N ARG A 96 -4.02 -23.85 7.24
CA ARG A 96 -3.93 -23.02 8.45
C ARG A 96 -3.11 -21.80 8.14
N GLY A 97 -3.72 -20.63 8.25
CA GLY A 97 -3.14 -19.33 8.00
C GLY A 97 -1.83 -19.10 8.78
N PRO A 98 -0.67 -19.00 8.09
CA PRO A 98 0.60 -18.59 8.70
C PRO A 98 0.50 -17.30 9.55
N GLY A 99 -0.43 -16.40 9.23
CA GLY A 99 -0.70 -15.20 10.05
C GLY A 99 -1.11 -15.50 11.49
N GLY A 100 -2.04 -16.44 11.71
CA GLY A 100 -2.52 -16.77 13.07
C GLY A 100 -1.42 -17.37 13.97
N LEU A 101 -0.62 -18.29 13.43
CA LEU A 101 0.51 -18.86 14.18
C LEU A 101 1.62 -17.83 14.42
N THR A 102 1.83 -16.91 13.48
CA THR A 102 2.81 -15.82 13.62
C THR A 102 2.38 -14.86 14.73
N LEU A 103 1.09 -14.48 14.78
CA LEU A 103 0.55 -13.65 15.84
C LEU A 103 0.74 -14.32 17.21
N ALA A 104 0.39 -15.60 17.33
CA ALA A 104 0.60 -16.38 18.55
C ALA A 104 2.07 -16.35 19.01
N ARG A 105 3.02 -16.51 18.09
CA ARG A 105 4.45 -16.43 18.40
C ARG A 105 4.88 -15.04 18.87
N LEU A 106 4.41 -13.98 18.21
CA LEU A 106 4.74 -12.60 18.58
C LEU A 106 4.22 -12.26 19.99
N LEU A 107 3.01 -12.69 20.31
CA LEU A 107 2.40 -12.46 21.63
C LEU A 107 3.09 -13.25 22.73
N LYS A 108 3.50 -14.49 22.44
CA LYS A 108 4.36 -15.29 23.33
C LYS A 108 5.62 -14.52 23.71
N ILE A 109 6.32 -13.94 22.73
CA ILE A 109 7.54 -13.16 22.96
C ILE A 109 7.25 -11.90 23.80
N GLN A 110 6.08 -11.28 23.60
CA GLN A 110 5.66 -10.09 24.34
C GLN A 110 5.16 -10.40 25.77
N GLY A 111 4.98 -11.67 26.11
CA GLY A 111 4.43 -12.12 27.40
C GLY A 111 2.93 -11.90 27.55
N ILE A 112 2.21 -11.79 26.43
CA ILE A 112 0.76 -11.56 26.42
C ILE A 112 0.05 -12.92 26.42
N PRO A 113 -0.82 -13.21 27.41
CA PRO A 113 -1.50 -14.51 27.51
C PRO A 113 -2.48 -14.71 26.34
N PHE A 114 -2.50 -15.92 25.80
CA PHE A 114 -3.36 -16.28 24.69
C PHE A 114 -3.83 -17.72 24.70
N ARG A 115 -4.90 -18.02 23.96
CA ARG A 115 -5.41 -19.37 23.73
C ARG A 115 -5.70 -19.60 22.26
N LEU A 116 -5.02 -20.55 21.64
CA LEU A 116 -5.12 -20.82 20.21
C LEU A 116 -6.02 -22.04 19.93
N PHE A 117 -7.15 -21.86 19.24
CA PHE A 117 -8.12 -22.94 18.99
C PHE A 117 -8.14 -23.39 17.55
N GLU A 118 -7.88 -24.66 17.29
CA GLU A 118 -7.67 -25.24 15.97
C GLU A 118 -8.67 -26.34 15.64
N LEU A 119 -9.32 -26.28 14.48
CA LEU A 119 -10.19 -27.36 13.98
C LEU A 119 -9.47 -28.71 13.83
N GLU A 120 -8.34 -28.72 13.13
CA GLU A 120 -7.71 -29.98 12.77
C GLU A 120 -7.15 -30.73 13.98
N GLU A 121 -7.09 -32.06 13.88
CA GLU A 121 -6.36 -32.88 14.85
C GLU A 121 -4.84 -32.75 14.69
N LEU A 122 -4.09 -32.99 15.77
CA LEU A 122 -2.63 -32.89 15.83
C LEU A 122 -1.92 -33.72 14.75
N ASN A 123 -2.48 -34.89 14.40
CA ASN A 123 -1.92 -35.84 13.44
C ASN A 123 -2.56 -35.78 12.05
N GLY A 124 -3.24 -34.68 11.70
CA GLY A 124 -3.87 -34.53 10.40
C GLY A 124 -2.87 -34.66 9.24
N THR A 125 -2.96 -35.74 8.47
CA THR A 125 -2.16 -35.94 7.25
C THR A 125 -2.78 -35.16 6.10
N ARG A 126 -2.13 -34.07 5.68
CA ARG A 126 -2.51 -33.30 4.49
C ARG A 126 -1.41 -33.35 3.43
N SER A 127 -1.81 -33.45 2.16
CA SER A 127 -0.96 -32.99 1.06
C SER A 127 -0.95 -31.47 1.09
N GLN A 128 0.11 -30.89 1.65
CA GLN A 128 0.27 -29.44 1.65
C GLN A 128 0.59 -29.01 0.21
N GLY A 129 -0.01 -27.89 -0.24
CA GLY A 129 0.00 -27.44 -1.64
C GLY A 129 1.38 -27.03 -2.16
N GLY A 130 1.43 -26.11 -3.14
CA GLY A 130 2.69 -25.55 -3.64
C GLY A 130 3.46 -24.75 -2.57
N THR A 131 4.59 -24.17 -2.96
CA THR A 131 5.45 -23.38 -2.06
C THR A 131 4.88 -21.97 -1.80
N LEU A 132 5.59 -21.19 -0.99
CA LEU A 132 5.29 -19.82 -0.63
C LEU A 132 6.56 -18.98 -0.74
N ASP A 133 6.50 -17.86 -1.43
CA ASP A 133 7.58 -16.88 -1.47
C ASP A 133 7.41 -15.86 -0.33
N ILE A 134 8.44 -15.71 0.51
CA ILE A 134 8.38 -14.80 1.67
C ILE A 134 9.20 -13.54 1.37
N HIS A 135 8.50 -12.41 1.34
CA HIS A 135 8.99 -11.13 0.84
C HIS A 135 9.80 -10.40 1.91
N LYS A 136 10.91 -9.78 1.51
CA LYS A 136 11.86 -9.08 2.39
C LYS A 136 11.24 -7.92 3.16
N GLU A 137 10.31 -7.22 2.51
CA GLU A 137 9.60 -6.03 2.96
C GLU A 137 8.39 -6.29 3.86
N SER A 138 7.98 -7.55 4.00
CA SER A 138 6.74 -7.89 4.71
C SER A 138 6.91 -9.19 5.50
N GLY A 139 6.73 -10.34 4.87
CA GLY A 139 6.74 -11.63 5.55
C GLY A 139 8.03 -11.90 6.32
N GLN A 140 9.19 -11.53 5.75
CA GLN A 140 10.47 -11.71 6.44
C GLN A 140 10.62 -10.78 7.66
N ILE A 141 10.06 -9.56 7.63
CA ILE A 141 10.06 -8.64 8.77
C ILE A 141 9.28 -9.26 9.93
N ALA A 142 8.10 -9.83 9.66
CA ALA A 142 7.31 -10.52 10.66
C ALA A 142 8.05 -11.75 11.23
N LEU A 143 8.73 -12.54 10.40
CA LEU A 143 9.56 -13.66 10.87
C LEU A 143 10.76 -13.21 11.71
N LYS A 144 11.38 -12.07 11.37
CA LYS A 144 12.45 -11.45 12.19
C LYS A 144 11.93 -11.02 13.55
N ALA A 145 10.80 -10.32 13.59
CA ALA A 145 10.13 -9.91 14.83
C ALA A 145 9.72 -11.12 15.69
N ALA A 146 9.32 -12.23 15.05
CA ALA A 146 9.00 -13.50 15.71
C ALA A 146 10.24 -14.30 16.17
N GLY A 147 11.45 -13.85 15.83
CA GLY A 147 12.69 -14.57 16.10
C GLY A 147 12.83 -15.89 15.34
N LEU A 148 12.15 -16.02 14.19
CA LEU A 148 12.08 -17.25 13.39
C LEU A 148 12.86 -17.15 12.07
N PHE A 149 13.41 -15.98 11.74
CA PHE A 149 14.11 -15.77 10.47
C PHE A 149 15.26 -16.75 10.23
N ASN A 150 16.11 -16.99 11.23
CA ASN A 150 17.23 -17.94 11.10
C ASN A 150 16.77 -19.39 10.89
N GLU A 151 15.62 -19.77 11.43
CA GLU A 151 15.07 -21.10 11.18
C GLU A 151 14.45 -21.16 9.79
N PHE A 152 13.70 -20.12 9.39
CA PHE A 152 13.18 -19.95 8.04
C PHE A 152 14.29 -20.08 6.98
N GLU A 153 15.43 -19.40 7.16
CA GLU A 153 16.55 -19.46 6.22
C GLU A 153 17.14 -20.87 6.01
N LYS A 154 16.96 -21.80 6.95
CA LYS A 154 17.41 -23.20 6.78
C LYS A 154 16.55 -23.99 5.81
N HIS A 155 15.29 -23.60 5.62
CA HIS A 155 14.33 -24.28 4.75
C HIS A 155 13.98 -23.47 3.51
N ALA A 156 14.33 -22.18 3.48
CA ALA A 156 14.08 -21.29 2.37
C ALA A 156 15.03 -21.60 1.19
N ARG A 157 14.47 -21.75 -0.01
CA ARG A 157 15.16 -22.05 -1.27
C ARG A 157 15.16 -20.83 -2.19
N ARG A 158 16.33 -20.26 -2.43
CA ARG A 158 16.49 -19.12 -3.34
C ARG A 158 16.37 -19.56 -4.79
N GLU A 159 16.94 -20.71 -5.12
CA GLU A 159 16.78 -21.39 -6.41
C GLU A 159 15.32 -21.76 -6.72
N GLY A 160 14.47 -21.85 -5.68
CA GLY A 160 13.04 -22.05 -5.85
C GLY A 160 12.34 -20.86 -6.53
N ALA A 161 12.93 -19.67 -6.50
CA ALA A 161 12.42 -18.49 -7.20
C ALA A 161 12.60 -18.56 -8.73
N ALA A 162 13.30 -19.58 -9.26
CA ALA A 162 13.44 -19.76 -10.70
C ALA A 162 12.06 -19.82 -11.38
N LEU A 163 11.87 -19.04 -12.44
CA LEU A 163 10.61 -18.91 -13.16
C LEU A 163 10.82 -19.17 -14.64
N LYS A 164 10.04 -20.09 -15.22
CA LYS A 164 9.92 -20.26 -16.67
C LYS A 164 8.52 -19.89 -17.11
N VAL A 165 8.39 -19.01 -18.09
CA VAL A 165 7.09 -18.70 -18.71
C VAL A 165 7.08 -19.13 -20.16
N LEU A 166 6.00 -19.79 -20.57
CA LEU A 166 5.88 -20.43 -21.88
C LEU A 166 4.56 -20.07 -22.55
N SER A 167 4.62 -20.00 -23.88
CA SER A 167 3.44 -19.97 -24.74
C SER A 167 2.71 -21.32 -24.74
N PRO A 168 1.42 -21.38 -25.17
CA PRO A 168 0.70 -22.65 -25.37
C PRO A 168 1.44 -23.65 -26.24
N ASP A 169 2.24 -23.18 -27.22
CA ASP A 169 3.03 -24.03 -28.11
C ASP A 169 4.34 -24.54 -27.49
N GLY A 170 4.58 -24.24 -26.21
CA GLY A 170 5.74 -24.73 -25.45
C GLY A 170 7.03 -23.96 -25.71
N ASN A 171 6.97 -22.86 -26.48
CA ASN A 171 8.08 -21.93 -26.63
C ASN A 171 8.31 -21.17 -25.32
N ILE A 172 9.56 -21.13 -24.85
CA ILE A 172 9.99 -20.36 -23.69
C ILE A 172 9.92 -18.88 -24.07
N LEU A 173 9.08 -18.14 -23.38
CA LEU A 173 8.96 -16.69 -23.51
C LEU A 173 9.89 -15.99 -22.53
N PHE A 174 10.17 -16.63 -21.38
CA PHE A 174 11.03 -16.10 -20.35
C PHE A 174 11.61 -17.20 -19.47
N THR A 175 12.82 -16.95 -18.96
CA THR A 175 13.44 -17.78 -17.93
C THR A 175 14.19 -16.89 -16.94
N ASP A 176 14.05 -17.21 -15.66
CA ASP A 176 14.83 -16.72 -14.54
C ASP A 176 15.41 -17.93 -13.80
N ASP A 177 16.68 -17.88 -13.42
CA ASP A 177 17.33 -18.95 -12.68
C ASP A 177 17.15 -18.85 -11.15
N GLY A 178 16.58 -17.75 -10.66
CA GLY A 178 16.34 -17.48 -9.24
C GLY A 178 17.62 -17.25 -8.41
N LEU A 179 18.80 -17.26 -9.05
CA LEU A 179 20.11 -17.21 -8.40
C LEU A 179 20.79 -15.84 -8.49
N ASN A 180 20.27 -14.93 -9.33
CA ASN A 180 20.76 -13.57 -9.50
C ASN A 180 19.78 -12.53 -8.93
N PRO A 181 19.73 -12.33 -7.59
CA PRO A 181 18.88 -11.31 -6.97
C PRO A 181 19.23 -9.87 -7.37
N GLU A 182 20.40 -9.62 -7.95
CA GLU A 182 20.84 -8.30 -8.44
C GLU A 182 20.74 -8.12 -9.96
N GLY A 183 20.43 -9.19 -10.72
CA GLY A 183 20.50 -9.20 -12.19
C GLY A 183 19.20 -9.58 -12.91
N SER A 184 18.12 -9.85 -12.19
CA SER A 184 16.80 -10.10 -12.77
C SER A 184 15.97 -8.82 -12.77
N ASP A 185 15.58 -8.35 -13.95
CA ASP A 185 14.63 -7.24 -14.09
C ASP A 185 13.19 -7.66 -13.69
N LEU A 186 12.92 -8.94 -13.40
CA LEU A 186 11.56 -9.49 -13.28
C LEU A 186 11.20 -10.05 -11.90
N LEU A 187 12.16 -10.27 -11.00
CA LEU A 187 11.93 -10.76 -9.62
C LEU A 187 12.75 -9.96 -8.60
N PRO A 188 12.30 -9.79 -7.34
CA PRO A 188 13.08 -9.06 -6.36
C PRO A 188 14.40 -9.67 -6.03
N PRO A 189 15.37 -8.84 -5.58
CA PRO A 189 16.25 -9.26 -4.53
C PRO A 189 15.50 -9.87 -3.34
N ASP A 190 15.68 -11.18 -3.20
CA ASP A 190 15.44 -12.01 -2.00
C ASP A 190 13.96 -12.31 -1.65
N ARG A 191 13.26 -13.02 -2.56
CA ARG A 191 12.00 -13.73 -2.29
C ARG A 191 12.20 -15.26 -2.30
N PRO A 192 12.89 -15.85 -1.32
CA PRO A 192 13.08 -17.30 -1.33
C PRO A 192 11.76 -18.03 -1.10
N GLU A 193 11.62 -19.15 -1.79
CA GLU A 193 10.49 -20.06 -1.69
C GLU A 193 10.65 -20.98 -0.49
N ILE A 194 9.58 -21.25 0.24
CA ILE A 194 9.54 -22.25 1.31
C ILE A 194 8.34 -23.17 1.11
N ASP A 195 8.54 -24.46 1.34
CA ASP A 195 7.42 -25.40 1.34
C ASP A 195 6.47 -25.03 2.48
N ARG A 196 5.17 -25.01 2.20
CA ARG A 196 4.13 -24.70 3.20
C ARG A 196 4.26 -25.53 4.48
N ARG A 197 4.69 -26.79 4.32
CA ARG A 197 4.92 -27.73 5.42
C ARG A 197 6.01 -27.24 6.37
N ASP A 198 7.07 -26.67 5.82
CA ASP A 198 8.22 -26.25 6.60
C ASP A 198 7.93 -24.93 7.31
N LEU A 199 7.38 -23.92 6.61
CA LEU A 199 6.96 -22.68 7.27
C LEU A 199 5.98 -22.96 8.44
N ARG A 200 5.02 -23.84 8.19
CA ARG A 200 4.08 -24.29 9.21
C ARG A 200 4.77 -24.97 10.39
N LYS A 201 5.70 -25.88 10.11
CA LYS A 201 6.47 -26.61 11.13
C LYS A 201 7.25 -25.63 12.00
N ILE A 202 7.97 -24.69 11.39
CA ILE A 202 8.73 -23.64 12.09
C ILE A 202 7.83 -22.85 13.05
N LEU A 203 6.66 -22.45 12.57
CA LEU A 203 5.70 -21.70 13.37
C LEU A 203 5.14 -22.54 14.54
N LEU A 204 4.80 -23.81 14.31
CA LEU A 204 4.28 -24.71 15.36
C LEU A 204 5.35 -25.01 16.43
N GLU A 205 6.57 -25.34 16.01
CA GLU A 205 7.69 -25.67 16.91
C GLU A 205 8.15 -24.44 17.73
N SER A 206 7.75 -23.23 17.33
CA SER A 206 8.02 -22.01 18.08
C SER A 206 7.10 -21.78 19.29
N LEU A 207 6.01 -22.52 19.38
CA LEU A 207 4.99 -22.43 20.44
C LEU A 207 5.20 -23.53 21.49
N ASP A 208 4.78 -23.30 22.73
CA ASP A 208 4.93 -24.31 23.78
C ASP A 208 3.89 -25.43 23.61
N GLU A 209 4.23 -26.64 24.05
CA GLU A 209 3.27 -27.74 24.09
C GLU A 209 2.04 -27.34 24.91
N GLY A 210 0.84 -27.62 24.39
CA GLY A 210 -0.43 -27.21 25.02
C GLY A 210 -0.90 -25.78 24.72
N THR A 211 -0.12 -24.98 23.97
CA THR A 211 -0.56 -23.64 23.51
C THR A 211 -1.77 -23.71 22.57
N ILE A 212 -1.86 -24.80 21.79
CA ILE A 212 -2.87 -25.02 20.75
C ILE A 212 -3.87 -26.06 21.24
N GLU A 213 -5.15 -25.71 21.18
CA GLU A 213 -6.30 -26.54 21.48
C GLU A 213 -6.83 -27.14 20.16
N TRP A 214 -6.44 -28.39 19.87
CA TRP A 214 -6.75 -29.09 18.61
C TRP A 214 -8.15 -29.71 18.62
N GLY A 215 -8.71 -29.98 17.43
CA GLY A 215 -10.06 -30.55 17.29
C GLY A 215 -11.21 -29.56 17.60
N LYS A 216 -10.91 -28.27 17.77
CA LYS A 216 -11.84 -27.23 18.24
C LYS A 216 -12.48 -26.47 17.09
N LYS A 217 -13.57 -27.01 16.58
CA LYS A 217 -14.44 -26.35 15.60
C LYS A 217 -15.34 -25.29 16.24
N VAL A 218 -15.08 -24.02 15.96
CA VAL A 218 -15.97 -22.92 16.38
C VAL A 218 -17.30 -22.99 15.62
N ILE A 219 -18.41 -23.08 16.36
CA ILE A 219 -19.77 -23.02 15.78
C ILE A 219 -20.45 -21.69 16.05
N ARG A 220 -20.10 -21.01 17.14
CA ARG A 220 -20.71 -19.74 17.53
C ARG A 220 -19.76 -18.92 18.40
N ILE A 221 -19.80 -17.60 18.20
CA ILE A 221 -19.16 -16.61 19.05
C ILE A 221 -20.23 -15.59 19.42
N PHE A 222 -20.28 -15.19 20.67
CA PHE A 222 -21.26 -14.22 21.15
C PHE A 222 -20.72 -13.42 22.32
N GLU A 223 -21.25 -12.21 22.45
CA GLU A 223 -20.94 -11.30 23.53
C GLU A 223 -21.61 -11.76 24.84
N ASP A 224 -20.89 -11.67 25.95
CA ASP A 224 -21.33 -12.11 27.27
C ASP A 224 -22.32 -11.11 27.91
N GLY A 225 -23.24 -11.62 28.73
CA GLY A 225 -24.23 -10.82 29.46
C GLY A 225 -23.58 -9.99 30.56
N GLY A 226 -22.97 -8.86 30.19
CA GLY A 226 -22.16 -8.01 31.06
C GLY A 226 -21.01 -7.31 30.33
N SER A 227 -20.76 -7.66 29.06
CA SER A 227 -19.83 -6.98 28.19
C SER A 227 -20.20 -5.51 28.00
N THR A 228 -19.19 -4.65 27.95
CA THR A 228 -19.31 -3.22 27.65
C THR A 228 -18.24 -2.84 26.63
N LYS A 229 -18.37 -1.67 25.97
CA LYS A 229 -17.32 -1.21 25.05
C LYS A 229 -15.94 -1.06 25.70
N GLU A 230 -15.90 -0.68 26.97
CA GLU A 230 -14.68 -0.47 27.76
C GLU A 230 -14.10 -1.80 28.28
N ARG A 231 -14.95 -2.81 28.44
CA ARG A 231 -14.59 -4.17 28.89
C ARG A 231 -15.36 -5.20 28.07
N PRO A 232 -14.96 -5.40 26.80
CA PRO A 232 -15.59 -6.40 25.96
C PRO A 232 -15.39 -7.79 26.57
N GLN A 233 -16.41 -8.64 26.51
CA GLN A 233 -16.32 -10.05 26.90
C GLN A 233 -17.06 -10.94 25.91
N PHE A 234 -16.36 -11.95 25.41
CA PHE A 234 -16.88 -12.90 24.44
C PHE A 234 -16.79 -14.33 24.94
N SER A 235 -17.78 -15.13 24.52
CA SER A 235 -17.83 -16.58 24.65
C SER A 235 -17.81 -17.27 23.30
N ILE A 236 -17.29 -18.49 23.29
CA ILE A 236 -17.26 -19.39 22.14
C ILE A 236 -17.94 -20.71 22.47
N GLU A 237 -18.70 -21.23 21.52
CA GLU A 237 -19.18 -22.60 21.52
C GLU A 237 -18.50 -23.40 20.41
N PHE A 238 -18.14 -24.65 20.72
CA PHE A 238 -17.50 -25.59 19.82
C PHE A 238 -18.44 -26.74 19.43
N GLU A 239 -18.15 -27.42 18.31
CA GLU A 239 -18.96 -28.54 17.80
C GLU A 239 -19.02 -29.74 18.77
N ASP A 240 -17.98 -29.94 19.59
CA ASP A 240 -17.93 -30.98 20.61
C ASP A 240 -18.79 -30.66 21.86
N GLY A 241 -19.48 -29.52 21.85
CA GLY A 241 -20.30 -29.03 22.96
C GLY A 241 -19.50 -28.30 24.05
N ALA A 242 -18.17 -28.21 23.92
CA ALA A 242 -17.38 -27.40 24.83
C ALA A 242 -17.73 -25.92 24.66
N LYS A 243 -17.62 -25.18 25.77
CA LYS A 243 -17.80 -23.73 25.80
C LYS A 243 -16.63 -23.10 26.54
N ASP A 244 -16.23 -21.93 26.05
CA ASP A 244 -15.19 -21.12 26.66
C ASP A 244 -15.60 -19.65 26.70
N SER A 245 -15.18 -18.91 27.72
CA SER A 245 -15.82 -17.63 28.09
C SER A 245 -14.87 -16.61 28.71
N GLY A 246 -15.27 -15.34 28.66
CA GLY A 246 -14.61 -14.24 29.36
C GLY A 246 -13.47 -13.61 28.58
N PHE A 247 -13.56 -13.59 27.26
CA PHE A 247 -12.48 -13.12 26.39
C PHE A 247 -12.61 -11.67 25.98
N GLU A 248 -11.55 -10.88 26.18
CA GLU A 248 -11.57 -9.44 25.86
C GLU A 248 -11.26 -9.12 24.38
N LEU A 249 -10.64 -10.05 23.68
CA LEU A 249 -10.36 -9.94 22.25
C LEU A 249 -10.66 -11.26 21.55
N VAL A 250 -11.27 -11.17 20.38
CA VAL A 250 -11.46 -12.26 19.42
C VAL A 250 -10.84 -11.84 18.09
N VAL A 251 -9.78 -12.54 17.68
CA VAL A 251 -9.17 -12.36 16.37
C VAL A 251 -9.68 -13.46 15.44
N GLY A 252 -10.16 -13.11 14.26
CA GLY A 252 -10.42 -14.07 13.20
C GLY A 252 -9.24 -14.19 12.26
N ALA A 253 -8.49 -15.28 12.35
CA ALA A 253 -7.58 -15.67 11.26
C ALA A 253 -8.01 -17.00 10.63
N ASP A 254 -9.27 -17.36 10.75
CA ASP A 254 -9.87 -18.65 10.34
C ASP A 254 -10.04 -18.86 8.83
N GLY A 255 -9.50 -17.95 8.03
CA GLY A 255 -9.45 -18.02 6.58
C GLY A 255 -10.76 -17.59 5.91
N ALA A 256 -10.86 -17.93 4.62
CA ALA A 256 -11.91 -17.48 3.71
C ALA A 256 -13.33 -17.46 4.31
N TRP A 257 -13.74 -18.51 5.00
CA TRP A 257 -15.11 -18.69 5.51
C TRP A 257 -15.25 -18.36 7.00
N SER A 258 -14.55 -17.30 7.43
CA SER A 258 -14.47 -16.87 8.81
C SER A 258 -15.82 -16.79 9.53
N ARG A 259 -15.89 -17.38 10.73
CA ARG A 259 -17.01 -17.22 11.67
C ARG A 259 -16.93 -15.92 12.45
N VAL A 260 -15.71 -15.42 12.68
CA VAL A 260 -15.48 -14.13 13.36
C VAL A 260 -15.94 -12.97 12.48
N ARG A 261 -15.71 -13.06 11.16
CA ARG A 261 -16.08 -11.98 10.22
C ARG A 261 -17.56 -11.61 10.31
N GLY A 262 -18.44 -12.57 10.55
CA GLY A 262 -19.88 -12.34 10.71
C GLY A 262 -20.26 -11.41 11.87
N LEU A 263 -19.35 -11.15 12.82
CA LEU A 263 -19.54 -10.17 13.89
C LEU A 263 -19.18 -8.74 13.48
N LEU A 264 -18.38 -8.58 12.42
CA LEU A 264 -17.89 -7.29 11.92
C LEU A 264 -18.63 -6.84 10.65
N THR A 265 -18.92 -7.78 9.76
CA THR A 265 -19.55 -7.52 8.46
C THR A 265 -20.36 -8.71 7.95
N ASN A 266 -21.37 -8.43 7.12
CA ASN A 266 -22.18 -9.45 6.45
C ASN A 266 -21.55 -9.95 5.14
N GLU A 267 -20.40 -9.40 4.75
CA GLU A 267 -19.71 -9.74 3.52
C GLU A 267 -19.24 -11.21 3.51
N LYS A 268 -19.43 -11.84 2.34
CA LYS A 268 -19.11 -13.25 2.11
C LYS A 268 -18.18 -13.38 0.90
N PRO A 269 -17.28 -14.37 0.91
CA PRO A 269 -16.50 -14.69 -0.27
C PRO A 269 -17.42 -15.01 -1.44
N PHE A 270 -17.14 -14.42 -2.60
CA PHE A 270 -17.81 -14.74 -3.84
C PHE A 270 -16.85 -15.50 -4.75
N TYR A 271 -17.41 -16.35 -5.62
CA TYR A 271 -16.64 -17.12 -6.57
C TYR A 271 -16.01 -16.21 -7.61
N SER A 272 -14.70 -16.33 -7.83
CA SER A 272 -13.93 -15.39 -8.65
C SER A 272 -14.11 -15.58 -10.16
N GLY A 273 -14.87 -16.60 -10.58
CA GLY A 273 -14.97 -17.04 -11.98
C GLY A 273 -13.93 -18.08 -12.37
N ILE A 274 -12.94 -18.36 -11.51
CA ILE A 274 -11.83 -19.26 -11.80
C ILE A 274 -11.87 -20.49 -10.91
N THR A 275 -11.67 -21.65 -11.53
CA THR A 275 -11.47 -22.93 -10.83
C THR A 275 -10.06 -23.44 -11.10
N ALA A 276 -9.36 -23.84 -10.05
CA ALA A 276 -8.07 -24.52 -10.14
C ALA A 276 -8.27 -26.04 -10.07
N VAL A 277 -7.69 -26.79 -11.00
CA VAL A 277 -7.60 -28.25 -10.95
C VAL A 277 -6.16 -28.63 -10.64
N GLU A 278 -5.95 -29.06 -9.40
CA GLU A 278 -4.64 -29.40 -8.87
C GLU A 278 -4.28 -30.87 -9.17
N ALA A 279 -3.09 -31.06 -9.72
CA ALA A 279 -2.42 -32.32 -9.97
C ALA A 279 -1.06 -32.34 -9.27
N TRP A 280 -0.49 -33.51 -8.99
CA TRP A 280 0.85 -33.59 -8.41
C TRP A 280 1.63 -34.78 -8.95
N ILE A 281 2.96 -34.65 -9.00
CA ILE A 281 3.90 -35.71 -9.35
C ILE A 281 4.90 -35.81 -8.21
N ASN A 282 5.16 -37.00 -7.71
CA ASN A 282 6.17 -37.25 -6.69
C ASN A 282 7.50 -37.65 -7.34
N GLN A 283 8.62 -37.26 -6.72
CA GLN A 283 9.96 -37.69 -7.13
C GLN A 283 10.23 -37.46 -8.63
N ILE A 284 9.87 -36.27 -9.12
CA ILE A 284 9.83 -35.97 -10.56
C ILE A 284 11.17 -36.21 -11.26
N ASP A 285 12.28 -35.98 -10.57
CA ASP A 285 13.63 -36.18 -11.12
C ASP A 285 13.94 -37.65 -11.44
N ASN A 286 13.30 -38.57 -10.72
CA ASN A 286 13.47 -40.01 -10.92
C ASN A 286 12.40 -40.61 -11.84
N THR A 287 11.18 -40.06 -11.81
CA THR A 287 10.01 -40.64 -12.49
C THR A 287 9.78 -40.01 -13.87
N HIS A 288 10.02 -38.71 -14.02
CA HIS A 288 9.78 -37.93 -15.24
C HIS A 288 10.88 -36.87 -15.49
N PRO A 289 12.12 -37.29 -15.85
CA PRO A 289 13.24 -36.38 -16.06
C PRO A 289 12.97 -35.27 -17.10
N ASP A 290 12.13 -35.56 -18.09
CA ASP A 290 11.67 -34.61 -19.12
C ASP A 290 10.83 -33.46 -18.52
N LEU A 291 9.93 -33.79 -17.59
CA LEU A 291 9.13 -32.80 -16.87
C LEU A 291 9.94 -32.07 -15.79
N ALA A 292 10.87 -32.77 -15.15
CA ALA A 292 11.81 -32.19 -14.20
C ALA A 292 12.66 -31.08 -14.84
N GLU A 293 13.19 -31.33 -16.04
CA GLU A 293 13.93 -30.34 -16.83
C GLU A 293 13.04 -29.16 -17.22
N ARG A 294 11.79 -29.44 -17.63
CA ARG A 294 10.83 -28.40 -18.02
C ARG A 294 10.54 -27.45 -16.87
N VAL A 295 10.20 -27.96 -15.69
CA VAL A 295 9.90 -27.10 -14.52
C VAL A 295 11.13 -26.39 -13.97
N GLY A 296 12.33 -26.97 -14.11
CA GLY A 296 13.55 -26.41 -13.51
C GLY A 296 13.53 -26.49 -11.98
N GLN A 297 14.20 -25.56 -11.29
CA GLN A 297 14.33 -25.58 -9.82
C GLN A 297 13.16 -24.92 -9.07
N GLY A 298 12.38 -24.10 -9.75
CA GLY A 298 11.29 -23.33 -9.17
C GLY A 298 9.94 -23.65 -9.82
N MET A 299 9.43 -22.73 -10.62
CA MET A 299 8.12 -22.83 -11.23
C MET A 299 8.13 -22.64 -12.76
N CYS A 300 7.14 -23.23 -13.40
CA CYS A 300 6.89 -23.15 -14.82
C CYS A 300 5.43 -22.78 -15.06
N VAL A 301 5.20 -21.69 -15.78
CA VAL A 301 3.87 -21.16 -16.10
C VAL A 301 3.67 -21.24 -17.61
N GLN A 302 2.58 -21.88 -18.01
CA GLN A 302 2.12 -21.87 -19.39
C GLN A 302 0.69 -21.34 -19.39
N ALA A 303 0.40 -20.31 -20.15
CA ALA A 303 -0.91 -19.64 -20.10
C ALA A 303 -1.51 -19.49 -21.51
N SER A 304 -2.80 -19.24 -21.59
CA SER A 304 -3.54 -18.72 -22.74
C SER A 304 -4.72 -17.94 -22.17
N GLY A 305 -5.29 -16.98 -22.90
CA GLY A 305 -6.27 -16.03 -22.36
C GLY A 305 -7.54 -16.58 -21.69
N ILE A 306 -7.77 -17.90 -21.66
CA ILE A 306 -8.87 -18.53 -20.89
C ILE A 306 -8.41 -19.68 -19.96
N SER A 307 -7.13 -20.07 -19.97
CA SER A 307 -6.63 -21.23 -19.21
C SER A 307 -5.12 -21.15 -18.96
N SER A 308 -4.66 -21.59 -17.79
CA SER A 308 -3.23 -21.70 -17.47
C SER A 308 -2.86 -23.00 -16.77
N LEU A 309 -1.62 -23.44 -16.96
CA LEU A 309 -0.94 -24.51 -16.23
C LEU A 309 0.22 -23.88 -15.44
N ILE A 310 0.17 -23.99 -14.12
CA ILE A 310 1.22 -23.50 -13.22
C ILE A 310 1.81 -24.69 -12.47
N SER A 311 3.04 -25.06 -12.80
CA SER A 311 3.77 -26.19 -12.20
C SER A 311 4.86 -25.67 -11.28
N GLN A 312 4.82 -26.00 -9.99
CA GLN A 312 5.75 -25.52 -8.96
C GLN A 312 6.43 -26.70 -8.27
N ARG A 313 7.76 -26.63 -8.13
CA ARG A 313 8.58 -27.66 -7.50
C ARG A 313 8.75 -27.43 -6.00
N ASN A 314 8.50 -28.48 -5.22
CA ASN A 314 8.72 -28.54 -3.78
C ASN A 314 10.13 -29.09 -3.44
N THR A 315 10.53 -28.92 -2.18
CA THR A 315 11.86 -29.32 -1.67
C THR A 315 12.07 -30.84 -1.70
N ASP A 316 11.01 -31.63 -1.59
CA ASP A 316 11.06 -33.10 -1.62
C ASP A 316 11.14 -33.69 -3.04
N GLY A 317 11.26 -32.86 -4.08
CA GLY A 317 11.27 -33.28 -5.48
C GLY A 317 9.88 -33.59 -6.03
N SER A 318 8.80 -33.25 -5.31
CA SER A 318 7.44 -33.26 -5.88
C SER A 318 7.15 -31.98 -6.66
N VAL A 319 6.23 -32.07 -7.63
CA VAL A 319 5.73 -30.92 -8.39
C VAL A 319 4.22 -30.83 -8.25
N ARG A 320 3.72 -29.65 -7.94
CA ARG A 320 2.29 -29.31 -7.89
C ARG A 320 1.92 -28.55 -9.15
N THR A 321 0.95 -29.04 -9.90
CA THR A 321 0.46 -28.41 -11.13
C THR A 321 -0.96 -27.92 -10.93
N PHE A 322 -1.22 -26.65 -11.20
CA PHE A 322 -2.54 -26.04 -11.14
C PHE A 322 -3.01 -25.70 -12.54
N ALA A 323 -4.02 -26.42 -13.02
CA ALA A 323 -4.76 -26.06 -14.21
C ALA A 323 -5.86 -25.05 -13.85
N MET A 324 -5.62 -23.77 -14.09
CA MET A 324 -6.56 -22.69 -13.83
C MET A 324 -7.46 -22.50 -15.06
N ILE A 325 -8.77 -22.56 -14.86
CA ILE A 325 -9.77 -22.46 -15.93
C ILE A 325 -10.91 -21.52 -15.55
N SER A 326 -11.36 -20.72 -16.52
CA SER A 326 -12.52 -19.84 -16.37
C SER A 326 -13.80 -20.63 -16.66
N VAL A 327 -14.58 -20.91 -15.61
CA VAL A 327 -15.79 -21.75 -15.65
C VAL A 327 -16.81 -21.30 -14.61
N LYS A 328 -18.07 -21.69 -14.76
CA LYS A 328 -19.11 -21.47 -13.72
C LYS A 328 -18.77 -22.24 -12.43
N GLU A 329 -19.22 -21.74 -11.28
CA GLU A 329 -18.91 -22.32 -9.96
C GLU A 329 -19.34 -23.80 -9.83
N ASP A 330 -20.48 -24.15 -10.43
CA ASP A 330 -21.04 -25.50 -10.42
C ASP A 330 -20.50 -26.41 -11.53
N TRP A 331 -19.56 -25.91 -12.36
CA TRP A 331 -19.05 -26.62 -13.53
C TRP A 331 -18.51 -28.00 -13.17
N ALA A 332 -17.76 -28.13 -12.08
CA ALA A 332 -17.16 -29.41 -11.70
C ALA A 332 -18.22 -30.51 -11.51
N THR A 333 -19.38 -30.15 -10.94
CA THR A 333 -20.53 -31.04 -10.75
C THR A 333 -21.40 -31.17 -12.00
N ALA A 334 -21.52 -30.12 -12.81
CA ALA A 334 -22.34 -30.09 -14.02
C ALA A 334 -21.66 -30.72 -15.26
N SER A 335 -20.34 -30.83 -15.25
CA SER A 335 -19.53 -31.30 -16.38
C SER A 335 -19.75 -32.78 -16.76
N GLY A 336 -20.29 -33.58 -15.83
CA GLY A 336 -20.40 -35.04 -16.01
C GLY A 336 -19.06 -35.78 -15.94
N ILE A 337 -17.96 -35.11 -15.59
CA ILE A 337 -16.63 -35.73 -15.43
C ILE A 337 -16.65 -36.61 -14.17
N ASP A 338 -16.30 -37.89 -14.33
CA ASP A 338 -16.05 -38.76 -13.18
C ASP A 338 -14.66 -38.50 -12.59
N TRP A 339 -14.61 -37.59 -11.62
CA TRP A 339 -13.40 -37.21 -10.88
C TRP A 339 -12.74 -38.35 -10.09
N LYS A 340 -13.42 -39.48 -9.92
CA LYS A 340 -12.83 -40.69 -9.30
C LYS A 340 -12.09 -41.55 -10.32
N HIS A 341 -12.39 -41.41 -11.60
CA HIS A 341 -11.73 -42.17 -12.66
C HIS A 341 -10.46 -41.44 -13.13
N LEU A 342 -9.32 -41.74 -12.49
CA LEU A 342 -8.05 -41.00 -12.61
C LEU A 342 -7.69 -40.63 -14.06
N GLN A 343 -7.60 -41.62 -14.96
CA GLN A 343 -7.16 -41.36 -16.34
C GLN A 343 -8.21 -40.62 -17.17
N GLY A 344 -9.49 -40.86 -16.88
CA GLY A 344 -10.60 -40.22 -17.59
C GLY A 344 -10.76 -38.76 -17.21
N SER A 345 -10.64 -38.41 -15.92
CA SER A 345 -10.71 -37.02 -15.47
C SER A 345 -9.55 -36.19 -16.02
N LYS A 346 -8.32 -36.76 -16.03
CA LYS A 346 -7.15 -36.09 -16.62
C LYS A 346 -7.32 -35.84 -18.10
N LYS A 347 -7.74 -36.86 -18.85
CA LYS A 347 -7.99 -36.72 -20.29
C LYS A 347 -9.10 -35.70 -20.57
N ALA A 348 -10.20 -35.73 -19.80
CA ALA A 348 -11.29 -34.77 -19.97
C ALA A 348 -10.85 -33.32 -19.79
N ILE A 349 -9.99 -33.03 -18.81
CA ILE A 349 -9.44 -31.68 -18.61
C ILE A 349 -8.57 -31.25 -19.77
N ILE A 350 -7.67 -32.14 -20.21
CA ILE A 350 -6.79 -31.85 -21.34
C ILE A 350 -7.59 -31.63 -22.62
N ASP A 351 -8.55 -32.51 -22.94
CA ASP A 351 -9.34 -32.41 -24.17
C ASP A 351 -10.17 -31.12 -24.23
N ALA A 352 -10.69 -30.66 -23.08
CA ALA A 352 -11.58 -29.51 -23.02
C ALA A 352 -10.86 -28.14 -23.00
N TRP A 353 -9.72 -28.02 -22.31
CA TRP A 353 -9.04 -26.72 -22.14
C TRP A 353 -7.63 -26.64 -22.73
N PHE A 354 -6.99 -27.78 -22.99
CA PHE A 354 -5.56 -27.84 -23.34
C PHE A 354 -5.27 -28.70 -24.58
N SER A 355 -6.28 -29.02 -25.39
CA SER A 355 -6.15 -29.93 -26.54
C SER A 355 -5.15 -29.41 -27.57
N GLY A 356 -5.21 -28.11 -27.87
CA GLY A 356 -4.33 -27.41 -28.80
C GLY A 356 -2.96 -27.00 -28.24
N TRP A 357 -2.66 -27.30 -26.97
CA TRP A 357 -1.38 -26.91 -26.37
C TRP A 357 -0.26 -27.88 -26.79
N GLU A 358 0.97 -27.53 -26.47
CA GLU A 358 2.12 -28.42 -26.60
C GLU A 358 2.02 -29.59 -25.61
N ASN A 359 2.54 -30.75 -26.02
CA ASN A 359 2.29 -32.01 -25.32
C ASN A 359 2.91 -32.05 -23.92
N LEU A 360 4.16 -31.61 -23.75
CA LEU A 360 4.88 -31.68 -22.49
C LEU A 360 4.20 -30.87 -21.35
N GLY A 361 3.57 -29.74 -21.67
CA GLY A 361 2.71 -29.02 -20.71
C GLY A 361 1.56 -29.88 -20.16
N LYS A 362 0.86 -30.58 -21.05
CA LYS A 362 -0.27 -31.48 -20.69
C LYS A 362 0.19 -32.67 -19.87
N GLU A 363 1.41 -33.15 -20.09
CA GLU A 363 1.96 -34.32 -19.41
C GLU A 363 2.09 -34.12 -17.89
N PHE A 364 2.24 -32.89 -17.39
CA PHE A 364 2.16 -32.62 -15.94
C PHE A 364 0.83 -33.07 -15.32
N VAL A 365 -0.28 -32.94 -16.07
CA VAL A 365 -1.61 -33.39 -15.64
C VAL A 365 -1.80 -34.88 -15.95
N LEU A 366 -1.47 -35.33 -17.16
CA LEU A 366 -1.69 -36.71 -17.60
C LEU A 366 -0.89 -37.73 -16.76
N ARG A 367 0.37 -37.41 -16.44
CA ARG A 367 1.27 -38.28 -15.68
C ARG A 367 1.22 -38.10 -14.17
N SER A 368 0.35 -37.22 -13.65
CA SER A 368 0.22 -36.98 -12.20
C SER A 368 -0.08 -38.24 -11.37
N ASP A 369 0.40 -38.27 -10.14
CA ASP A 369 0.21 -39.35 -9.19
C ASP A 369 -1.12 -39.17 -8.45
N GLY A 370 -2.18 -39.86 -8.86
CA GLY A 370 -3.45 -39.87 -8.13
C GLY A 370 -4.58 -39.03 -8.74
N PRO A 371 -5.64 -38.77 -7.97
CA PRO A 371 -6.83 -38.05 -8.43
C PRO A 371 -6.61 -36.55 -8.50
N LEU A 372 -7.29 -35.87 -9.43
CA LEU A 372 -7.25 -34.41 -9.53
C LEU A 372 -8.09 -33.75 -8.43
N ALA A 373 -7.59 -32.68 -7.82
CA ALA A 373 -8.32 -31.91 -6.82
C ALA A 373 -8.90 -30.62 -7.42
N VAL A 374 -10.22 -30.53 -7.49
CA VAL A 374 -10.92 -29.36 -8.04
C VAL A 374 -11.20 -28.32 -6.96
N ARG A 375 -10.79 -27.08 -7.20
CA ARG A 375 -10.79 -25.98 -6.23
C ARG A 375 -11.35 -24.70 -6.85
N PRO A 376 -12.64 -24.40 -6.66
CA PRO A 376 -13.18 -23.09 -6.98
C PRO A 376 -12.46 -22.01 -6.16
N LEU A 377 -11.99 -20.96 -6.82
CA LEU A 377 -11.33 -19.84 -6.16
C LEU A 377 -12.38 -18.81 -5.75
N TYR A 378 -12.21 -18.29 -4.53
CA TYR A 378 -13.10 -17.28 -3.95
C TYR A 378 -12.29 -16.08 -3.53
N MET A 379 -12.94 -14.93 -3.47
CA MET A 379 -12.36 -13.68 -2.98
C MET A 379 -13.40 -12.86 -2.22
N LEU A 380 -12.94 -11.92 -1.40
CA LEU A 380 -13.76 -10.89 -0.79
C LEU A 380 -13.82 -9.64 -1.69
N PRO A 381 -14.80 -8.75 -1.50
CA PRO A 381 -14.84 -7.47 -2.22
C PRO A 381 -13.54 -6.68 -2.03
N VAL A 382 -13.02 -6.09 -3.12
CA VAL A 382 -11.70 -5.42 -3.18
C VAL A 382 -11.55 -4.26 -2.18
N GLU A 383 -12.66 -3.63 -1.78
CA GLU A 383 -12.71 -2.48 -0.86
C GLU A 383 -13.50 -2.81 0.41
N MET A 384 -13.56 -4.10 0.77
CA MET A 384 -14.24 -4.50 1.99
C MET A 384 -13.60 -3.81 3.19
N GLN A 385 -14.45 -3.19 3.99
CA GLN A 385 -14.10 -2.57 5.26
C GLN A 385 -15.23 -2.81 6.26
N TRP A 386 -14.92 -2.65 7.54
CA TRP A 386 -15.91 -2.71 8.60
C TRP A 386 -15.67 -1.57 9.59
N LYS A 387 -16.71 -1.26 10.36
CA LYS A 387 -16.54 -0.36 11.50
C LYS A 387 -15.80 -1.12 12.60
N THR A 388 -14.75 -0.52 13.14
CA THR A 388 -14.01 -1.06 14.27
C THR A 388 -14.95 -1.37 15.44
N GLN A 389 -14.83 -2.59 15.97
CA GLN A 389 -15.57 -3.08 17.12
C GLN A 389 -14.58 -3.37 18.25
N PRO A 390 -14.79 -2.85 19.47
CA PRO A 390 -13.94 -3.21 20.61
C PRO A 390 -13.89 -4.73 20.81
N GLY A 391 -12.68 -5.27 20.88
CA GLY A 391 -12.46 -6.69 21.18
C GLY A 391 -12.79 -7.67 20.04
N ILE A 392 -12.99 -7.23 18.80
CA ILE A 392 -13.11 -8.14 17.64
C ILE A 392 -12.33 -7.58 16.44
N THR A 393 -11.50 -8.40 15.79
CA THR A 393 -10.85 -8.02 14.52
C THR A 393 -10.51 -9.24 13.65
N LEU A 394 -9.95 -9.04 12.45
CA LEU A 394 -9.57 -10.09 11.50
C LEU A 394 -8.14 -9.89 10.98
N ILE A 395 -7.48 -11.00 10.60
CA ILE A 395 -6.21 -10.98 9.85
C ILE A 395 -6.21 -12.03 8.73
N GLY A 396 -5.32 -11.86 7.74
CA GLY A 396 -5.12 -12.78 6.62
C GLY A 396 -6.38 -13.00 5.78
N ASP A 397 -6.53 -14.21 5.24
CA ASP A 397 -7.68 -14.59 4.41
C ASP A 397 -9.06 -14.41 5.08
N ALA A 398 -9.13 -14.27 6.41
CA ALA A 398 -10.38 -13.91 7.07
C ALA A 398 -10.77 -12.45 6.79
N ALA A 399 -9.78 -11.57 6.76
CA ALA A 399 -9.89 -10.14 6.52
C ALA A 399 -9.95 -9.79 5.03
N HIS A 400 -9.11 -10.39 4.19
CA HIS A 400 -8.88 -9.89 2.82
C HIS A 400 -8.56 -11.00 1.80
N LEU A 401 -9.26 -12.13 1.87
CA LEU A 401 -9.16 -13.20 0.88
C LEU A 401 -9.15 -12.67 -0.56
N MET A 402 -8.09 -12.99 -1.29
CA MET A 402 -7.92 -12.63 -2.69
C MET A 402 -7.37 -13.82 -3.49
N THR A 403 -7.52 -13.79 -4.81
CA THR A 403 -6.95 -14.81 -5.69
C THR A 403 -5.41 -14.78 -5.69
N PRO A 404 -4.71 -15.85 -6.12
CA PRO A 404 -3.26 -15.93 -5.96
C PRO A 404 -2.43 -15.24 -7.07
N PHE A 405 -3.04 -14.48 -7.99
CA PHE A 405 -2.38 -13.97 -9.21
C PHE A 405 -1.30 -12.89 -9.01
N THR A 406 -1.08 -12.43 -7.78
CA THR A 406 0.03 -11.53 -7.41
C THR A 406 0.98 -12.15 -6.38
N GLY A 407 0.70 -13.35 -5.86
CA GLY A 407 1.59 -14.04 -4.90
C GLY A 407 1.65 -13.44 -3.47
N VAL A 408 0.91 -12.39 -3.15
CA VAL A 408 1.12 -11.62 -1.90
C VAL A 408 0.38 -12.12 -0.65
N GLY A 409 -0.56 -13.07 -0.78
CA GLY A 409 -1.53 -13.39 0.29
C GLY A 409 -0.91 -13.75 1.65
N VAL A 410 0.11 -14.61 1.68
CA VAL A 410 0.79 -14.97 2.95
C VAL A 410 1.53 -13.78 3.56
N ASN A 411 2.16 -12.96 2.73
CA ASN A 411 2.97 -11.83 3.17
C ASN A 411 2.10 -10.79 3.87
N LEU A 412 0.90 -10.52 3.33
CA LEU A 412 -0.10 -9.69 4.00
C LEU A 412 -0.52 -10.27 5.35
N ALA A 413 -0.82 -11.57 5.42
CA ALA A 413 -1.23 -12.21 6.67
C ALA A 413 -0.13 -12.17 7.76
N LEU A 414 1.14 -12.25 7.37
CA LEU A 414 2.28 -12.12 8.27
C LEU A 414 2.47 -10.66 8.76
N THR A 415 2.30 -9.68 7.88
CA THR A 415 2.31 -8.26 8.26
C THR A 415 1.13 -7.91 9.18
N ASP A 416 -0.06 -8.42 8.90
CA ASP A 416 -1.22 -8.23 9.78
C ASP A 416 -0.93 -8.75 11.18
N ALA A 417 -0.30 -9.92 11.29
CA ALA A 417 0.06 -10.51 12.57
C ALA A 417 1.05 -9.64 13.35
N LEU A 418 2.02 -9.01 12.66
CA LEU A 418 2.96 -8.09 13.27
C LEU A 418 2.26 -6.84 13.79
N GLU A 419 1.53 -6.13 12.93
CA GLU A 419 0.84 -4.88 13.26
C GLU A 419 -0.23 -5.08 14.34
N LEU A 420 -0.97 -6.19 14.28
CA LEU A 420 -1.96 -6.52 15.31
C LEU A 420 -1.28 -6.85 16.64
N SER A 421 -0.13 -7.53 16.64
CA SER A 421 0.61 -7.76 17.89
C SER A 421 1.03 -6.45 18.56
N GLU A 422 1.38 -5.43 17.78
CA GLU A 422 1.71 -4.10 18.29
C GLU A 422 0.48 -3.36 18.82
N ALA A 423 -0.64 -3.45 18.12
CA ALA A 423 -1.91 -2.88 18.57
C ALA A 423 -2.34 -3.51 19.90
N ILE A 424 -2.27 -4.83 20.02
CA ILE A 424 -2.53 -5.55 21.27
C ILE A 424 -1.56 -5.08 22.35
N ARG A 425 -0.26 -5.05 22.07
CA ARG A 425 0.75 -4.56 23.04
C ARG A 425 0.44 -3.14 23.54
N SER A 426 -0.02 -2.24 22.68
CA SER A 426 -0.36 -0.87 23.05
C SER A 426 -1.55 -0.79 24.00
N HIS A 427 -2.55 -1.66 23.84
CA HIS A 427 -3.64 -1.79 24.79
C HIS A 427 -3.12 -2.20 26.18
N PHE A 428 -2.28 -3.24 26.21
CA PHE A 428 -1.79 -3.82 27.47
C PHE A 428 -0.75 -2.98 28.21
N ARG A 429 0.21 -2.39 27.48
CA ARG A 429 1.34 -1.68 28.09
C ARG A 429 1.08 -0.19 28.23
N ASP A 430 0.36 0.38 27.26
CA ASP A 430 0.21 1.83 27.14
C ASP A 430 -1.22 2.29 27.52
N GLY A 431 -2.14 1.35 27.81
CA GLY A 431 -3.50 1.64 28.27
C GLY A 431 -4.43 2.21 27.20
N VAL A 432 -4.09 2.03 25.92
CA VAL A 432 -4.91 2.48 24.78
C VAL A 432 -6.17 1.62 24.70
N ASP A 433 -7.35 2.21 24.52
CA ASP A 433 -8.59 1.43 24.42
C ASP A 433 -8.64 0.54 23.16
N TRP A 434 -9.50 -0.49 23.16
CA TRP A 434 -9.62 -1.42 22.04
C TRP A 434 -10.10 -0.77 20.74
N GLU A 435 -11.00 0.21 20.81
CA GLU A 435 -11.51 0.89 19.61
C GLU A 435 -10.38 1.65 18.91
N THR A 436 -9.56 2.37 19.68
CA THR A 436 -8.41 3.10 19.16
C THR A 436 -7.29 2.18 18.66
N SER A 437 -6.90 1.17 19.45
CA SER A 437 -5.79 0.27 19.08
C SER A 437 -6.12 -0.58 17.84
N LEU A 438 -7.31 -1.19 17.80
CA LEU A 438 -7.77 -1.95 16.64
C LEU A 438 -8.03 -1.03 15.44
N GLY A 439 -8.59 0.16 15.64
CA GLY A 439 -8.85 1.09 14.53
C GLY A 439 -7.57 1.53 13.80
N ARG A 440 -6.46 1.73 14.54
CA ARG A 440 -5.14 2.00 13.94
C ARG A 440 -4.62 0.82 13.13
N PHE A 441 -4.73 -0.40 13.66
CA PHE A 441 -4.34 -1.62 12.96
C PHE A 441 -5.19 -1.82 11.69
N GLU A 442 -6.52 -1.77 11.84
CA GLU A 442 -7.47 -2.00 10.76
C GLU A 442 -7.30 -0.98 9.63
N GLY A 443 -7.08 0.31 9.95
CA GLY A 443 -6.80 1.33 8.94
C GLY A 443 -5.58 1.01 8.07
N LYS A 444 -4.47 0.57 8.69
CA LYS A 444 -3.25 0.16 7.95
C LYS A 444 -3.48 -1.10 7.12
N MET A 445 -4.17 -2.08 7.71
CA MET A 445 -4.50 -3.34 7.04
C MET A 445 -5.44 -3.12 5.85
N PHE A 446 -6.47 -2.28 5.96
CA PHE A 446 -7.35 -1.93 4.84
C PHE A 446 -6.58 -1.25 3.71
N ALA A 447 -5.79 -0.21 4.02
CA ALA A 447 -5.03 0.53 3.02
C ALA A 447 -4.10 -0.40 2.22
N ARG A 448 -3.35 -1.28 2.89
CA ARG A 448 -2.47 -2.25 2.24
C ARG A 448 -3.26 -3.30 1.45
N SER A 449 -4.28 -3.89 2.05
CA SER A 449 -5.01 -5.02 1.44
C SER A 449 -5.88 -4.60 0.26
N HIS A 450 -6.44 -3.39 0.25
CA HIS A 450 -7.22 -2.87 -0.90
C HIS A 450 -6.36 -2.71 -2.15
N ILE A 451 -5.14 -2.19 -1.99
CA ILE A 451 -4.17 -2.05 -3.09
C ILE A 451 -3.90 -3.42 -3.72
N GLU A 452 -3.55 -4.41 -2.89
CA GLU A 452 -3.21 -5.74 -3.37
C GLU A 452 -4.43 -6.49 -3.92
N ALA A 453 -5.59 -6.41 -3.27
CA ALA A 453 -6.82 -7.01 -3.76
C ALA A 453 -7.22 -6.45 -5.13
N ARG A 454 -7.02 -5.13 -5.36
CA ARG A 454 -7.30 -4.49 -6.66
C ARG A 454 -6.32 -4.99 -7.73
N LYS A 455 -5.01 -5.03 -7.42
CA LYS A 455 -3.99 -5.58 -8.33
C LYS A 455 -4.30 -7.02 -8.71
N THR A 456 -4.59 -7.86 -7.73
CA THR A 456 -4.94 -9.26 -7.98
C THR A 456 -6.20 -9.39 -8.83
N PHE A 457 -7.25 -8.62 -8.54
CA PHE A 457 -8.49 -8.65 -9.29
C PHE A 457 -8.29 -8.24 -10.76
N MET A 458 -7.49 -7.20 -10.98
CA MET A 458 -7.11 -6.73 -12.32
C MET A 458 -6.27 -7.78 -13.07
N ASN A 459 -5.26 -8.35 -12.40
CA ASN A 459 -4.42 -9.40 -12.98
C ASN A 459 -5.25 -10.65 -13.33
N MET A 460 -6.19 -11.05 -12.47
CA MET A 460 -7.13 -12.12 -12.78
C MET A 460 -7.97 -11.78 -14.01
N LYS A 461 -8.64 -10.63 -14.02
CA LYS A 461 -9.49 -10.24 -15.16
C LYS A 461 -8.71 -10.22 -16.47
N SER A 462 -7.50 -9.69 -16.44
CA SER A 462 -6.61 -9.65 -17.61
C SER A 462 -6.07 -11.02 -18.01
N SER A 463 -5.75 -11.89 -17.06
CA SER A 463 -5.20 -13.23 -17.37
C SER A 463 -6.24 -14.15 -17.99
N PHE A 464 -7.53 -13.82 -17.82
CA PHE A 464 -8.67 -14.61 -18.29
C PHE A 464 -9.63 -13.79 -19.20
N SER A 465 -9.14 -12.69 -19.80
CA SER A 465 -9.88 -11.83 -20.75
C SER A 465 -9.81 -12.29 -22.22
N GLY A 466 -9.00 -13.30 -22.54
CA GLY A 466 -8.70 -13.72 -23.92
C GLY A 466 -7.36 -13.23 -24.49
N GLU A 467 -6.55 -12.51 -23.72
CA GLU A 467 -5.23 -11.97 -24.12
C GLU A 467 -4.10 -13.04 -24.20
N SER A 468 -2.99 -12.73 -24.88
CA SER A 468 -1.87 -13.65 -25.09
C SER A 468 -0.87 -13.65 -23.93
N VAL A 469 -0.05 -14.71 -23.78
CA VAL A 469 0.93 -14.84 -22.67
C VAL A 469 1.99 -13.74 -22.68
N GLY A 470 2.38 -13.28 -23.87
CA GLY A 470 3.29 -12.13 -24.01
C GLY A 470 2.71 -10.87 -23.38
N ASP A 471 1.39 -10.80 -23.24
CA ASP A 471 0.71 -9.64 -22.69
C ASP A 471 0.65 -9.65 -21.16
N ILE A 472 0.56 -10.85 -20.60
CA ILE A 472 0.60 -11.12 -19.16
C ILE A 472 2.01 -10.88 -18.58
N MET A 473 3.05 -11.22 -19.35
CA MET A 473 4.45 -11.06 -18.93
C MET A 473 4.89 -9.60 -18.82
N LYS A 474 4.54 -8.76 -19.80
CA LYS A 474 4.86 -7.32 -19.79
C LYS A 474 4.21 -6.57 -18.63
N LYS A 475 3.08 -7.08 -18.11
CA LYS A 475 2.38 -6.56 -16.92
C LYS A 475 3.06 -6.95 -15.61
N PHE A 476 3.56 -8.18 -15.52
CA PHE A 476 4.30 -8.66 -14.36
C PHE A 476 5.59 -7.84 -14.13
N ASP A 477 6.31 -7.54 -15.20
CA ASP A 477 7.53 -6.72 -15.22
C ASP A 477 7.32 -5.31 -14.62
N SER A 478 6.25 -4.64 -15.07
CA SER A 478 5.95 -3.27 -14.67
C SER A 478 5.57 -3.10 -13.18
N ASN A 479 4.89 -4.09 -12.61
CA ASN A 479 4.51 -4.09 -11.19
C ASN A 479 5.66 -4.53 -10.28
N HIS A 480 6.54 -5.37 -10.80
CA HIS A 480 7.63 -5.97 -10.06
C HIS A 480 8.79 -4.98 -9.84
N GLN A 481 9.17 -4.24 -10.89
CA GLN A 481 10.20 -3.18 -10.84
C GLN A 481 9.83 -1.97 -9.96
N ALA A 482 8.53 -1.65 -9.83
CA ALA A 482 8.06 -0.56 -8.96
C ALA A 482 8.25 -0.86 -7.47
N THR A 483 8.22 -2.14 -7.09
CA THR A 483 8.27 -2.61 -5.69
C THR A 483 9.71 -2.65 -5.17
N LEU A 484 10.67 -2.90 -6.05
CA LEU A 484 12.08 -3.08 -5.69
C LEU A 484 12.84 -1.80 -5.37
N LYS A 485 12.56 -0.72 -6.09
CA LYS A 485 13.21 0.56 -5.84
C LYS A 485 12.77 1.21 -4.53
N ALA A 486 11.63 0.80 -3.96
CA ALA A 486 11.17 1.29 -2.66
C ALA A 486 11.89 0.66 -1.44
N GLN A 487 12.67 -0.42 -1.63
CA GLN A 487 13.16 -1.26 -0.53
C GLN A 487 14.68 -1.27 -0.31
N GLN A 488 15.47 -0.61 -1.16
CA GLN A 488 16.95 -0.66 -1.11
C GLN A 488 17.66 0.46 -0.32
N LEU A 489 16.96 1.35 0.39
CA LEU A 489 17.62 2.34 1.27
C LEU A 489 17.81 1.78 2.69
N THR A 490 19.00 1.21 2.94
CA THR A 490 19.47 0.74 4.26
C THR A 490 19.82 1.90 5.20
N VAL A 491 19.31 1.84 6.45
CA VAL A 491 19.66 2.73 7.57
C VAL A 491 20.90 2.20 8.31
N PRO A 492 21.91 3.02 8.66
CA PRO A 492 23.00 2.62 9.55
C PRO A 492 22.55 2.67 11.03
N THR A 493 22.86 1.64 11.80
CA THR A 493 22.69 1.60 13.27
C THR A 493 23.82 2.32 13.99
N PRO A 494 23.53 3.23 14.95
CA PRO A 494 24.48 3.63 15.97
C PRO A 494 24.13 3.05 17.35
N GLU A 495 25.16 2.46 17.95
CA GLU A 495 25.28 2.14 19.37
C GLU A 495 25.22 3.42 20.23
N GLY A 496 24.61 3.38 21.42
CA GLY A 496 24.86 4.43 22.44
C GLY A 496 23.78 4.71 23.48
N ARG A 497 23.88 4.04 24.62
CA ARG A 497 23.59 4.44 26.02
C ARG A 497 22.38 5.35 26.34
N ILE A 498 21.49 4.72 27.12
CA ILE A 498 20.43 5.26 27.97
C ILE A 498 20.99 6.25 29.02
N GLY A 499 20.30 7.38 29.21
CA GLY A 499 20.41 8.27 30.36
C GLY A 499 19.02 8.68 30.84
N SER A 500 18.54 8.01 31.89
CA SER A 500 17.27 8.27 32.57
C SER A 500 17.34 9.50 33.47
N VAL A 501 16.38 10.42 33.36
CA VAL A 501 16.02 11.35 34.44
C VAL A 501 14.49 11.47 34.51
N ILE A 502 13.92 10.91 35.57
CA ILE A 502 12.55 11.17 36.06
C ILE A 502 12.65 12.36 37.02
N PRO A 503 11.74 13.34 36.97
CA PRO A 503 11.03 13.67 38.20
C PRO A 503 9.52 13.93 38.01
N GLN A 504 8.77 13.09 38.74
CA GLN A 504 7.71 13.47 39.70
C GLN A 504 6.58 14.40 39.26
N ALA A 505 5.40 13.79 39.23
CA ALA A 505 4.08 14.41 39.25
C ALA A 505 3.87 15.37 40.43
N SER A 506 3.12 16.45 40.19
CA SER A 506 2.37 17.13 41.23
C SER A 506 0.94 17.40 40.78
N ASN A 507 0.03 16.99 41.66
CA ASN A 507 -1.43 17.09 41.57
C ASN A 507 -1.91 18.54 41.47
N SER A 508 -2.95 18.78 40.65
CA SER A 508 -4.13 19.48 41.18
C SER A 508 -5.38 19.33 40.30
N LYS A 509 -6.37 18.64 40.89
CA LYS A 509 -7.80 18.98 41.00
C LYS A 509 -8.69 18.98 39.75
N ALA A 510 -9.52 17.94 39.73
CA ALA A 510 -10.81 17.84 39.08
C ALA A 510 -11.79 18.96 39.48
N SER A 511 -12.63 19.38 38.54
CA SER A 511 -13.99 19.84 38.83
C SER A 511 -14.95 19.57 37.67
N SER A 512 -15.86 18.63 37.96
CA SER A 512 -17.29 18.59 37.62
C SER A 512 -17.77 18.55 36.15
N LEU A 513 -18.40 17.41 35.86
CA LEU A 513 -19.45 17.15 34.86
C LEU A 513 -20.42 18.32 34.62
N ASN A 514 -20.76 18.53 33.35
CA ASN A 514 -22.11 18.86 32.88
C ASN A 514 -22.26 18.45 31.40
N THR A 515 -23.10 17.46 31.13
CA THR A 515 -23.88 17.33 29.88
C THR A 515 -25.25 17.99 30.11
N PRO A 516 -26.13 18.27 29.11
CA PRO A 516 -26.07 17.99 27.66
C PRO A 516 -26.49 19.19 26.76
N THR A 517 -26.29 19.12 25.44
CA THR A 517 -27.35 19.24 24.39
C THR A 517 -26.78 19.50 23.00
N SER A 518 -27.44 18.90 22.02
CA SER A 518 -27.20 19.01 20.58
C SER A 518 -27.52 20.42 20.05
N SER A 519 -26.51 21.12 19.54
CA SER A 519 -26.66 22.19 18.57
C SER A 519 -25.51 22.13 17.58
N GLN A 520 -25.84 22.14 16.28
CA GLN A 520 -24.90 22.42 15.22
C GLN A 520 -24.35 23.83 15.45
N HIS A 521 -23.17 23.94 16.07
CA HIS A 521 -22.42 25.18 16.07
C HIS A 521 -21.49 25.19 14.87
N ASN A 522 -21.90 25.97 13.87
CA ASN A 522 -21.01 26.52 12.87
C ASN A 522 -20.11 27.53 13.62
N THR A 523 -19.09 27.05 14.33
CA THR A 523 -18.04 27.91 14.89
C THR A 523 -17.16 28.35 13.74
N GLN A 524 -17.24 29.64 13.41
CA GLN A 524 -16.31 30.32 12.52
C GLN A 524 -14.89 30.00 13.00
N PHE A 525 -14.11 29.25 12.20
CA PHE A 525 -12.75 28.86 12.57
C PHE A 525 -11.87 30.05 12.25
N ALA A 526 -11.73 30.99 13.20
CA ALA A 526 -10.95 32.19 13.01
C ALA A 526 -9.45 31.84 12.83
N MET A 527 -8.72 32.63 12.04
CA MET A 527 -7.25 32.55 11.97
C MET A 527 -6.68 32.59 13.39
N ASP A 528 -5.83 31.62 13.73
CA ASP A 528 -5.09 31.59 14.98
C ASP A 528 -3.64 32.04 14.70
N PRO A 529 -3.24 33.26 15.11
CA PRO A 529 -1.87 33.72 14.97
C PRO A 529 -0.85 32.85 15.72
N GLN A 530 -1.30 31.98 16.64
CA GLN A 530 -0.47 31.02 17.37
C GLN A 530 -0.44 29.63 16.72
N ALA A 531 -1.09 29.44 15.57
CA ALA A 531 -1.05 28.18 14.84
C ALA A 531 0.40 27.80 14.48
N ARG A 532 0.77 26.55 14.76
CA ARG A 532 2.15 26.05 14.61
C ARG A 532 2.38 25.21 13.35
N ILE A 533 1.40 25.17 12.44
CA ILE A 533 1.54 24.56 11.12
C ILE A 533 1.45 25.66 10.06
N ALA A 534 2.45 25.74 9.17
CA ALA A 534 2.44 26.61 8.01
C ALA A 534 2.26 25.78 6.73
N ILE A 535 1.33 26.19 5.87
CA ILE A 535 1.16 25.69 4.51
C ILE A 535 1.65 26.79 3.56
N ILE A 536 2.67 26.49 2.76
CA ILE A 536 3.24 27.44 1.81
C ILE A 536 2.69 27.11 0.42
N GLY A 537 1.76 27.93 -0.09
CA GLY A 537 1.15 27.81 -1.42
C GLY A 537 -0.33 27.42 -1.41
N GLY A 538 -1.16 28.28 -2.01
CA GLY A 538 -2.61 28.13 -2.19
C GLY A 538 -3.00 27.54 -3.55
N GLY A 539 -2.23 26.57 -4.04
CA GLY A 539 -2.63 25.70 -5.15
C GLY A 539 -3.64 24.63 -4.72
N PRO A 540 -4.15 23.79 -5.65
CA PRO A 540 -5.17 22.78 -5.32
C PRO A 540 -4.80 21.86 -4.14
N GLY A 541 -3.56 21.38 -4.06
CA GLY A 541 -3.10 20.54 -2.96
C GLY A 541 -3.04 21.29 -1.62
N GLY A 542 -2.49 22.50 -1.59
CA GLY A 542 -2.41 23.31 -0.37
C GLY A 542 -3.77 23.75 0.16
N LEU A 543 -4.68 24.16 -0.73
CA LEU A 543 -6.06 24.49 -0.36
C LEU A 543 -6.86 23.26 0.10
N MET A 544 -6.65 22.11 -0.53
CA MET A 544 -7.25 20.85 -0.08
C MET A 544 -6.77 20.47 1.33
N LEU A 545 -5.46 20.57 1.59
CA LEU A 545 -4.91 20.31 2.93
C LEU A 545 -5.50 21.27 3.97
N ALA A 546 -5.53 22.56 3.66
CA ALA A 546 -6.16 23.58 4.52
C ALA A 546 -7.61 23.24 4.85
N ARG A 547 -8.40 22.82 3.84
CA ARG A 547 -9.79 22.41 4.04
C ARG A 547 -9.91 21.19 4.95
N LEU A 548 -9.07 20.18 4.75
CA LEU A 548 -9.09 18.96 5.56
C LEU A 548 -8.68 19.25 7.01
N LEU A 549 -7.65 20.07 7.24
CA LEU A 549 -7.22 20.48 8.58
C LEU A 549 -8.30 21.31 9.29
N LYS A 550 -9.00 22.20 8.57
CA LYS A 550 -10.16 22.93 9.10
C LYS A 550 -11.25 21.97 9.60
N LEU A 551 -11.59 20.92 8.84
CA LEU A 551 -12.57 19.92 9.25
C LEU A 551 -12.14 19.10 10.46
N GLN A 552 -10.83 18.91 10.63
CA GLN A 552 -10.24 18.22 11.78
C GLN A 552 -10.08 19.13 13.01
N GLY A 553 -10.33 20.43 12.87
CA GLY A 553 -10.12 21.41 13.93
C GLY A 553 -8.66 21.69 14.26
N VAL A 554 -7.75 21.40 13.32
CA VAL A 554 -6.30 21.64 13.48
C VAL A 554 -5.97 23.07 13.03
N PRO A 555 -5.37 23.91 13.89
CA PRO A 555 -5.02 25.28 13.53
C PRO A 555 -3.80 25.31 12.59
N PHE A 556 -3.91 26.09 11.52
CA PHE A 556 -2.85 26.26 10.52
C PHE A 556 -2.82 27.70 10.00
N ARG A 557 -1.72 28.07 9.35
CA ARG A 557 -1.56 29.29 8.56
C ARG A 557 -1.27 28.93 7.11
N LEU A 558 -1.91 29.60 6.17
CA LEU A 558 -1.75 29.34 4.74
C LEU A 558 -1.25 30.61 4.05
N PHE A 559 -0.03 30.56 3.52
CA PHE A 559 0.61 31.68 2.84
C PHE A 559 0.56 31.50 1.32
N GLU A 560 0.09 32.50 0.60
CA GLU A 560 -0.01 32.49 -0.86
C GLU A 560 0.68 33.73 -1.46
N LEU A 561 1.43 33.52 -2.54
CA LEU A 561 2.19 34.57 -3.22
C LEU A 561 1.31 35.46 -4.10
N ASP A 562 0.24 34.89 -4.68
CA ASP A 562 -0.79 35.64 -5.39
C ASP A 562 -1.33 36.74 -4.43
N THR A 563 -1.68 37.91 -4.95
CA THR A 563 -2.18 39.03 -4.13
C THR A 563 -3.68 38.97 -3.87
N SER A 564 -4.39 38.11 -4.61
CA SER A 564 -5.85 37.91 -4.57
C SER A 564 -6.22 36.60 -5.28
N PRO A 565 -7.42 36.06 -5.06
CA PRO A 565 -7.93 34.91 -5.81
C PRO A 565 -7.88 35.07 -7.34
N GLU A 566 -8.01 36.31 -7.83
CA GLU A 566 -8.12 36.66 -9.25
C GLU A 566 -6.78 37.07 -9.89
N SER A 567 -5.65 37.01 -9.17
CA SER A 567 -4.35 37.56 -9.64
C SER A 567 -3.81 36.95 -10.94
N ARG A 568 -4.28 35.75 -11.36
CA ARG A 568 -3.86 35.11 -12.61
C ARG A 568 -4.97 34.26 -13.22
N SER A 569 -4.98 34.17 -14.56
CA SER A 569 -5.86 33.25 -15.29
C SER A 569 -5.52 31.80 -14.95
N GLN A 570 -6.48 31.05 -14.41
CA GLN A 570 -6.29 29.70 -13.92
C GLN A 570 -6.39 28.66 -15.05
N GLY A 571 -5.33 28.53 -15.86
CA GLY A 571 -5.03 27.35 -16.71
C GLY A 571 -6.17 26.78 -17.58
N GLY A 572 -6.04 25.50 -17.96
CA GLY A 572 -7.07 24.72 -18.66
C GLY A 572 -7.92 23.86 -17.70
N THR A 573 -8.56 22.83 -18.25
CA THR A 573 -9.33 21.84 -17.49
C THR A 573 -8.47 20.74 -16.86
N LEU A 574 -9.04 20.03 -15.88
CA LEU A 574 -8.45 18.93 -15.12
C LEU A 574 -9.47 17.79 -14.96
N ASP A 575 -9.09 16.56 -15.24
CA ASP A 575 -9.91 15.38 -14.90
C ASP A 575 -9.67 14.95 -13.44
N ILE A 576 -10.75 14.72 -12.68
CA ILE A 576 -10.64 14.29 -11.28
C ILE A 576 -11.03 12.81 -11.17
N HIS A 577 -10.06 11.97 -10.77
CA HIS A 577 -10.19 10.52 -10.80
C HIS A 577 -10.92 9.99 -9.58
N ARG A 578 -11.79 9.00 -9.81
CA ARG A 578 -12.57 8.32 -8.77
C ARG A 578 -11.75 7.84 -7.57
N ASP A 579 -10.62 7.18 -7.83
CA ASP A 579 -9.83 6.47 -6.81
C ASP A 579 -8.71 7.33 -6.21
N SER A 580 -8.69 8.63 -6.48
CA SER A 580 -7.69 9.55 -5.93
C SER A 580 -8.29 10.93 -5.65
N GLY A 581 -8.31 11.82 -6.65
CA GLY A 581 -8.79 13.20 -6.47
C GLY A 581 -10.22 13.28 -5.90
N GLN A 582 -11.14 12.42 -6.37
CA GLN A 582 -12.51 12.42 -5.84
C GLN A 582 -12.60 11.89 -4.40
N MET A 583 -11.71 10.99 -3.98
CA MET A 583 -11.66 10.55 -2.57
C MET A 583 -11.31 11.73 -1.65
N ALA A 584 -10.33 12.54 -2.03
CA ALA A 584 -9.97 13.75 -1.28
C ALA A 584 -11.13 14.77 -1.26
N VAL A 585 -11.79 14.99 -2.40
CA VAL A 585 -12.98 15.86 -2.49
C VAL A 585 -14.12 15.36 -1.58
N LYS A 586 -14.35 14.04 -1.52
CA LYS A 586 -15.35 13.42 -0.62
C LYS A 586 -14.97 13.59 0.84
N ALA A 587 -13.70 13.32 1.20
CA ALA A 587 -13.19 13.51 2.56
C ALA A 587 -13.30 14.98 3.02
N ALA A 588 -13.14 15.93 2.09
CA ALA A 588 -13.32 17.36 2.33
C ALA A 588 -14.79 17.81 2.42
N GLY A 589 -15.75 16.90 2.19
CA GLY A 589 -17.18 17.19 2.16
C GLY A 589 -17.57 18.13 1.02
N LEU A 590 -16.83 18.11 -0.09
CA LEU A 590 -17.03 19.02 -1.24
C LEU A 590 -17.60 18.32 -2.48
N PHE A 591 -17.97 17.03 -2.37
CA PHE A 591 -18.39 16.25 -3.53
C PHE A 591 -19.65 16.80 -4.20
N ASP A 592 -20.65 17.22 -3.42
CA ASP A 592 -21.89 17.80 -3.97
C ASP A 592 -21.64 19.15 -4.67
N GLU A 593 -20.65 19.92 -4.22
CA GLU A 593 -20.27 21.17 -4.89
C GLU A 593 -19.46 20.87 -6.16
N PHE A 594 -18.52 19.93 -6.08
CA PHE A 594 -17.74 19.44 -7.22
C PHE A 594 -18.65 18.97 -8.36
N GLU A 595 -19.70 18.20 -8.05
CA GLU A 595 -20.66 17.69 -9.04
C GLU A 595 -21.39 18.81 -9.83
N LYS A 596 -21.50 20.02 -9.28
CA LYS A 596 -22.10 21.16 -10.00
C LYS A 596 -21.20 21.73 -11.09
N HIS A 597 -19.87 21.55 -10.93
CA HIS A 597 -18.85 22.05 -11.86
C HIS A 597 -18.24 20.93 -12.70
N ALA A 598 -18.52 19.66 -12.37
CA ALA A 598 -18.06 18.48 -13.07
C ALA A 598 -18.69 18.38 -14.47
N ARG A 599 -17.82 18.36 -15.48
CA ARG A 599 -18.15 18.32 -16.91
C ARG A 599 -17.87 16.94 -17.48
N ARG A 600 -18.85 16.04 -17.37
CA ARG A 600 -18.74 14.66 -17.90
C ARG A 600 -18.72 14.63 -19.42
N GLU A 601 -19.41 15.58 -20.06
CA GLU A 601 -19.39 15.73 -21.51
C GLU A 601 -17.99 16.11 -22.05
N ALA A 602 -17.18 16.78 -21.22
CA ALA A 602 -15.84 17.19 -21.57
C ALA A 602 -14.80 16.05 -21.46
N ALA A 603 -15.19 14.87 -20.98
CA ALA A 603 -14.38 13.65 -21.08
C ALA A 603 -14.26 13.14 -22.53
N ALA A 604 -15.04 13.69 -23.47
CA ALA A 604 -14.91 13.41 -24.89
C ALA A 604 -13.52 13.81 -25.41
N MET A 605 -12.90 12.94 -26.21
CA MET A 605 -11.55 13.17 -26.72
C MET A 605 -11.46 12.75 -28.17
N LYS A 606 -10.76 13.56 -28.97
CA LYS A 606 -10.41 13.27 -30.37
C LYS A 606 -8.91 13.28 -30.54
N MET A 607 -8.40 12.32 -31.31
CA MET A 607 -7.00 12.21 -31.68
C MET A 607 -6.89 12.18 -33.20
N LEU A 608 -6.04 13.04 -33.76
CA LEU A 608 -5.90 13.19 -35.20
C LEU A 608 -4.42 13.20 -35.61
N ASP A 609 -4.16 12.83 -36.85
CA ASP A 609 -2.82 13.00 -37.42
C ASP A 609 -2.56 14.44 -37.88
N LYS A 610 -1.35 14.71 -38.39
CA LYS A 610 -0.93 16.05 -38.86
C LYS A 610 -1.76 16.58 -40.03
N ASP A 611 -2.35 15.68 -40.81
CA ASP A 611 -3.14 16.00 -41.99
C ASP A 611 -4.62 16.20 -41.62
N GLY A 612 -4.93 16.16 -40.32
CA GLY A 612 -6.26 16.40 -39.78
C GLY A 612 -7.19 15.20 -39.93
N VAL A 613 -6.67 14.00 -40.23
CA VAL A 613 -7.46 12.78 -40.30
C VAL A 613 -7.72 12.27 -38.89
N LEU A 614 -9.00 12.02 -38.58
CA LEU A 614 -9.39 11.42 -37.31
C LEU A 614 -8.83 10.00 -37.20
N VAL A 615 -8.05 9.76 -36.15
CA VAL A 615 -7.42 8.47 -35.87
C VAL A 615 -8.19 7.71 -34.81
N TRP A 616 -8.70 8.42 -33.79
CA TRP A 616 -9.47 7.84 -32.70
C TRP A 616 -10.33 8.90 -32.01
N GLU A 617 -11.46 8.48 -31.48
CA GLU A 617 -12.32 9.32 -30.64
C GLU A 617 -13.05 8.51 -29.57
N THR A 618 -13.43 9.19 -28.50
CA THR A 618 -14.38 8.73 -27.49
C THR A 618 -15.36 9.84 -27.15
N ASP A 619 -16.60 9.47 -26.82
CA ASP A 619 -17.60 10.39 -26.28
C ASP A 619 -17.47 10.59 -24.76
N GLY A 620 -16.56 9.85 -24.11
CA GLY A 620 -16.34 9.89 -22.66
C GLY A 620 -17.46 9.26 -21.83
N GLN A 621 -18.41 8.56 -22.47
CA GLN A 621 -19.59 7.96 -21.83
C GLN A 621 -19.56 6.42 -21.84
N SER A 622 -18.61 5.80 -22.56
CA SER A 622 -18.48 4.35 -22.65
C SER A 622 -18.10 3.71 -21.31
N GLN A 623 -18.95 2.83 -20.76
CA GLN A 623 -18.61 1.95 -19.62
C GLN A 623 -17.78 0.72 -20.04
N GLU A 624 -17.66 0.46 -21.34
CA GLU A 624 -16.81 -0.58 -21.92
C GLU A 624 -15.43 0.01 -22.28
N GLY A 625 -14.53 0.14 -21.30
CA GLY A 625 -13.18 0.67 -21.49
C GLY A 625 -12.36 0.69 -20.21
N SER A 626 -11.02 0.80 -20.32
CA SER A 626 -10.12 0.93 -19.16
C SER A 626 -10.37 2.20 -18.34
N ASP A 627 -9.85 2.26 -17.11
CA ASP A 627 -9.97 3.41 -16.19
C ASP A 627 -9.62 4.78 -16.80
N ILE A 628 -8.88 4.83 -17.91
CA ILE A 628 -8.51 6.04 -18.63
C ILE A 628 -9.70 6.64 -19.41
N LEU A 629 -10.66 5.81 -19.83
CA LEU A 629 -11.84 6.18 -20.64
C LEU A 629 -13.14 6.19 -19.82
N SER A 630 -13.03 6.10 -18.49
CA SER A 630 -14.19 5.97 -17.61
C SER A 630 -14.96 7.29 -17.47
N PRO A 631 -16.31 7.27 -17.52
CA PRO A 631 -17.15 8.43 -17.20
C PRO A 631 -17.01 8.88 -15.72
N ASP A 632 -16.35 8.08 -14.88
CA ASP A 632 -16.04 8.42 -13.49
C ASP A 632 -14.79 9.32 -13.34
N ARG A 633 -14.34 9.96 -14.43
CA ARG A 633 -13.27 10.98 -14.47
C ARG A 633 -13.75 12.30 -15.10
N PRO A 634 -14.77 12.97 -14.53
CA PRO A 634 -15.23 14.23 -15.09
C PRO A 634 -14.14 15.29 -15.05
N GLU A 635 -14.15 16.11 -16.10
CA GLU A 635 -13.34 17.31 -16.21
C GLU A 635 -13.90 18.42 -15.29
N ILE A 636 -13.03 19.24 -14.74
CA ILE A 636 -13.37 20.48 -14.04
C ILE A 636 -12.38 21.56 -14.45
N ASP A 637 -12.88 22.75 -14.75
CA ASP A 637 -12.02 23.87 -15.05
C ASP A 637 -11.19 24.23 -13.80
N ARG A 638 -9.88 24.45 -13.96
CA ARG A 638 -8.99 24.73 -12.82
C ARG A 638 -9.42 25.95 -12.01
N ARG A 639 -10.02 26.94 -12.68
CA ARG A 639 -10.67 28.11 -12.03
C ARG A 639 -11.72 27.67 -11.02
N ASP A 640 -12.60 26.76 -11.42
CA ASP A 640 -13.77 26.37 -10.64
C ASP A 640 -13.37 25.41 -9.51
N LEU A 641 -12.40 24.52 -9.73
CA LEU A 641 -11.77 23.73 -8.65
C LEU A 641 -11.12 24.63 -7.59
N ARG A 642 -10.31 25.62 -8.01
CA ARG A 642 -9.66 26.54 -7.07
C ARG A 642 -10.68 27.38 -6.31
N LYS A 643 -11.69 27.88 -7.01
CA LYS A 643 -12.79 28.65 -6.42
C LYS A 643 -13.54 27.84 -5.37
N MET A 644 -13.96 26.61 -5.71
CA MET A 644 -14.63 25.69 -4.78
C MET A 644 -13.80 25.47 -3.51
N LEU A 645 -12.49 25.25 -3.65
CA LEU A 645 -11.61 25.06 -2.50
C LEU A 645 -11.46 26.34 -1.66
N LEU A 646 -11.33 27.51 -2.28
CA LEU A 646 -11.27 28.79 -1.57
C LEU A 646 -12.56 29.10 -0.82
N GLU A 647 -13.73 28.90 -1.45
CA GLU A 647 -15.05 29.13 -0.86
C GLU A 647 -15.35 28.15 0.29
N SER A 648 -14.59 27.05 0.41
CA SER A 648 -14.68 26.11 1.52
C SER A 648 -13.93 26.55 2.79
N LEU A 649 -13.08 27.57 2.68
CA LEU A 649 -12.31 28.17 3.77
C LEU A 649 -13.04 29.42 4.29
N ASP A 650 -12.80 29.78 5.56
CA ASP A 650 -13.39 31.01 6.12
C ASP A 650 -12.60 32.23 5.62
N GLU A 651 -13.28 33.39 5.56
CA GLU A 651 -12.64 34.64 5.17
C GLU A 651 -11.41 34.92 6.04
N GLY A 652 -10.30 35.28 5.40
CA GLY A 652 -9.02 35.53 6.07
C GLY A 652 -8.14 34.29 6.28
N MET A 653 -8.59 33.06 6.05
CA MET A 653 -7.72 31.87 6.22
C MET A 653 -6.52 31.80 5.26
N VAL A 654 -6.55 32.55 4.16
CA VAL A 654 -5.46 32.65 3.20
C VAL A 654 -4.77 33.99 3.36
N GLU A 655 -3.48 33.97 3.68
CA GLU A 655 -2.63 35.14 3.78
C GLU A 655 -1.98 35.43 2.41
N TRP A 656 -2.58 36.35 1.66
CA TRP A 656 -2.18 36.72 0.29
C TRP A 656 -0.98 37.66 0.25
N GLY A 657 -0.26 37.67 -0.88
CA GLY A 657 0.93 38.50 -1.09
C GLY A 657 2.14 38.08 -0.25
N ARG A 658 2.15 36.84 0.24
CA ARG A 658 3.16 36.30 1.16
C ARG A 658 4.15 35.42 0.40
N LYS A 659 5.10 36.04 -0.29
CA LYS A 659 6.13 35.32 -1.06
C LYS A 659 7.26 34.84 -0.15
N VAL A 660 7.32 33.54 0.07
CA VAL A 660 8.42 32.89 0.80
C VAL A 660 9.70 32.87 -0.04
N ILE A 661 10.81 33.28 0.57
CA ILE A 661 12.14 33.29 -0.04
C ILE A 661 13.08 32.28 0.59
N ARG A 662 12.87 31.91 1.86
CA ARG A 662 13.73 30.98 2.59
C ARG A 662 12.95 30.27 3.71
N ILE A 663 13.28 29.01 3.94
CA ILE A 663 12.89 28.24 5.13
C ILE A 663 14.17 27.96 5.93
N VAL A 664 14.11 28.13 7.24
CA VAL A 664 15.26 28.00 8.14
C VAL A 664 14.85 27.16 9.33
N GLU A 665 15.68 26.20 9.72
CA GLU A 665 15.51 25.51 10.99
C GLU A 665 16.02 26.41 12.13
N ASP A 666 15.21 26.57 13.18
CA ASP A 666 15.53 27.47 14.29
C ASP A 666 16.69 26.89 15.15
N GLU A 667 17.50 27.75 15.77
CA GLU A 667 18.66 27.31 16.56
C GLU A 667 18.30 26.36 17.72
N ASN A 668 17.08 26.48 18.25
CA ASN A 668 16.57 25.63 19.34
C ASN A 668 15.75 24.43 18.85
N SER A 669 15.67 24.20 17.53
CA SER A 669 14.96 23.06 16.94
C SER A 669 15.61 21.75 17.39
N THR A 670 14.78 20.78 17.75
CA THR A 670 15.21 19.42 18.07
C THR A 670 14.29 18.43 17.35
N LYS A 671 14.71 17.16 17.21
CA LYS A 671 13.84 16.15 16.59
C LYS A 671 12.49 15.97 17.31
N GLU A 672 12.48 16.12 18.64
CA GLU A 672 11.28 15.97 19.49
C GLU A 672 10.41 17.24 19.52
N LYS A 673 11.00 18.39 19.22
CA LYS A 673 10.35 19.71 19.18
C LYS A 673 10.91 20.48 17.98
N PRO A 674 10.50 20.13 16.75
CA PRO A 674 10.92 20.86 15.57
C PRO A 674 10.47 22.31 15.67
N GLN A 675 11.35 23.24 15.27
CA GLN A 675 11.02 24.65 15.15
C GLN A 675 11.59 25.18 13.84
N VAL A 676 10.71 25.73 13.01
CA VAL A 676 11.06 26.17 11.66
C VAL A 676 10.56 27.60 11.46
N SER A 677 11.40 28.43 10.84
CA SER A 677 11.12 29.79 10.44
C SER A 677 10.89 29.91 8.93
N VAL A 678 9.97 30.82 8.57
CA VAL A 678 9.61 31.18 7.20
C VAL A 678 9.98 32.65 6.96
N GLU A 679 10.82 32.91 5.97
CA GLU A 679 11.22 34.28 5.58
C GLU A 679 10.52 34.73 4.30
N PHE A 680 10.01 35.96 4.31
CA PHE A 680 9.27 36.58 3.21
C PHE A 680 10.10 37.65 2.49
N ASP A 681 9.77 37.94 1.23
CA ASP A 681 10.52 38.91 0.40
C ASP A 681 10.49 40.37 0.89
N GLY A 682 9.58 40.69 1.82
CA GLY A 682 9.53 41.97 2.55
C GLY A 682 10.48 42.09 3.74
N GLY A 683 11.28 41.06 4.04
CA GLY A 683 12.21 41.01 5.17
C GLY A 683 11.55 40.62 6.51
N GLU A 684 10.27 40.28 6.50
CA GLU A 684 9.56 39.71 7.64
C GLU A 684 9.90 38.22 7.77
N THR A 685 10.07 37.77 9.02
CA THR A 685 10.29 36.37 9.37
C THR A 685 9.26 35.96 10.40
N GLU A 686 8.65 34.80 10.20
CA GLU A 686 7.77 34.16 11.17
C GLU A 686 8.40 32.85 11.64
N SER A 687 8.50 32.67 12.96
CA SER A 687 9.27 31.60 13.59
C SER A 687 8.40 30.72 14.49
N GLY A 688 8.93 29.55 14.86
CA GLY A 688 8.29 28.67 15.84
C GLY A 688 7.21 27.75 15.25
N PHE A 689 7.22 27.49 13.94
CA PHE A 689 6.37 26.47 13.34
C PHE A 689 6.89 25.08 13.71
N GLU A 690 6.00 24.22 14.20
CA GLU A 690 6.28 22.79 14.44
C GLU A 690 6.26 21.99 13.14
N LEU A 691 5.55 22.48 12.12
CA LEU A 691 5.53 21.89 10.78
C LEU A 691 5.40 22.97 9.70
N VAL A 692 6.27 22.92 8.67
CA VAL A 692 6.13 23.68 7.43
C VAL A 692 5.89 22.72 6.27
N VAL A 693 4.77 22.90 5.56
CA VAL A 693 4.36 22.09 4.41
C VAL A 693 4.53 22.90 3.12
N GLY A 694 5.39 22.42 2.23
CA GLY A 694 5.53 23.00 0.89
C GLY A 694 4.45 22.51 -0.06
N ALA A 695 3.60 23.43 -0.50
CA ALA A 695 2.63 23.28 -1.59
C ALA A 695 2.82 24.39 -2.64
N ASP A 696 4.01 24.98 -2.70
CA ASP A 696 4.41 26.18 -3.47
C ASP A 696 4.91 25.85 -4.88
N GLY A 697 4.69 24.61 -5.32
CA GLY A 697 4.89 24.15 -6.68
C GLY A 697 6.36 23.92 -7.06
N ALA A 698 6.61 23.94 -8.38
CA ALA A 698 7.87 23.53 -8.99
C ALA A 698 9.13 24.04 -8.27
N TRP A 699 9.15 25.32 -7.92
CA TRP A 699 10.33 26.03 -7.39
C TRP A 699 10.32 26.14 -5.86
N SER A 700 9.74 25.14 -5.19
CA SER A 700 9.54 25.12 -3.74
C SER A 700 10.77 25.55 -2.95
N ARG A 701 10.56 26.48 -2.00
CA ARG A 701 11.59 26.87 -1.01
C ARG A 701 11.65 25.90 0.15
N VAL A 702 10.57 25.17 0.40
CA VAL A 702 10.46 24.16 1.47
C VAL A 702 11.23 22.89 1.12
N ARG A 703 11.15 22.43 -0.14
CA ARG A 703 11.84 21.21 -0.61
C ARG A 703 13.34 21.21 -0.31
N GLY A 704 13.99 22.37 -0.29
CA GLY A 704 15.43 22.49 -0.06
C GLY A 704 15.93 21.95 1.28
N LEU A 705 15.06 21.78 2.28
CA LEU A 705 15.41 21.13 3.56
C LEU A 705 15.27 19.60 3.54
N LEU A 706 14.61 19.05 2.52
CA LEU A 706 14.45 17.60 2.35
C LEU A 706 15.47 17.05 1.35
N THR A 707 15.71 17.78 0.27
CA THR A 707 16.58 17.34 -0.82
C THR A 707 17.16 18.50 -1.61
N ASN A 708 18.35 18.28 -2.18
CA ASN A 708 19.02 19.22 -3.07
C ASN A 708 18.54 19.14 -4.52
N GLU A 709 17.61 18.24 -4.83
CA GLU A 709 17.09 18.05 -6.18
C GLU A 709 16.32 19.29 -6.69
N LYS A 710 16.61 19.63 -7.95
CA LYS A 710 16.05 20.81 -8.62
C LYS A 710 15.29 20.40 -9.88
N PRO A 711 14.22 21.14 -10.25
CA PRO A 711 13.57 20.91 -11.53
C PRO A 711 14.55 21.11 -12.67
N PHE A 712 14.54 20.19 -13.63
CA PHE A 712 15.28 20.29 -14.88
C PHE A 712 14.32 20.46 -16.06
N TYR A 713 14.80 21.10 -17.13
CA TYR A 713 13.99 21.33 -18.32
C TYR A 713 13.71 20.01 -19.04
N ALA A 714 12.44 19.73 -19.33
CA ALA A 714 11.98 18.45 -19.87
C ALA A 714 12.14 18.32 -21.39
N ASN A 715 12.95 19.18 -22.02
CA ASN A 715 13.15 19.29 -23.47
C ASN A 715 11.89 19.62 -24.27
N VAL A 716 10.84 20.10 -23.61
CA VAL A 716 9.58 20.48 -24.24
C VAL A 716 9.15 21.86 -23.77
N THR A 717 8.76 22.70 -24.72
CA THR A 717 8.17 24.02 -24.46
C THR A 717 6.74 24.04 -24.97
N PHE A 718 5.81 24.52 -24.14
CA PHE A 718 4.46 24.85 -24.55
C PHE A 718 4.39 26.30 -25.04
N VAL A 719 3.65 26.52 -26.12
CA VAL A 719 3.20 27.83 -26.56
C VAL A 719 1.69 27.82 -26.46
N GLU A 720 1.17 28.54 -25.47
CA GLU A 720 -0.25 28.56 -25.14
C GLU A 720 -0.97 29.63 -25.98
N ALA A 721 -2.09 29.24 -26.59
CA ALA A 721 -3.01 30.09 -27.35
C ALA A 721 -4.43 29.94 -26.78
N CYS A 722 -5.27 30.96 -26.98
CA CYS A 722 -6.64 30.94 -26.51
C CYS A 722 -7.57 31.62 -27.52
N ILE A 723 -8.67 30.95 -27.84
CA ILE A 723 -9.75 31.46 -28.69
C ILE A 723 -11.00 31.59 -27.83
N ASN A 724 -11.57 32.78 -27.74
CA ASN A 724 -12.78 33.05 -26.95
C ASN A 724 -14.03 32.88 -27.83
N ASP A 725 -15.14 32.44 -27.25
CA ASP A 725 -16.43 32.28 -27.93
C ASP A 725 -16.34 31.42 -29.20
N VAL A 726 -15.69 30.25 -29.11
CA VAL A 726 -15.33 29.44 -30.28
C VAL A 726 -16.53 29.07 -31.14
N ASP A 727 -17.68 28.77 -30.51
CA ASP A 727 -18.89 28.34 -31.22
C ASP A 727 -19.48 29.45 -32.10
N ALA A 728 -19.32 30.71 -31.69
CA ALA A 728 -19.84 31.86 -32.42
C ALA A 728 -18.85 32.37 -33.47
N LYS A 729 -17.56 32.44 -33.13
CA LYS A 729 -16.53 33.04 -34.00
C LYS A 729 -15.92 32.04 -34.98
N HIS A 730 -15.74 30.79 -34.57
CA HIS A 730 -15.02 29.77 -35.32
C HIS A 730 -15.72 28.39 -35.23
N PRO A 731 -16.93 28.24 -35.82
CA PRO A 731 -17.67 26.98 -35.79
C PRO A 731 -16.90 25.77 -36.33
N ASP A 732 -15.98 26.00 -37.26
CA ASP A 732 -15.06 25.00 -37.80
C ASP A 732 -14.11 24.41 -36.75
N LEU A 733 -13.54 25.28 -35.91
CA LEU A 733 -12.68 24.87 -34.79
C LEU A 733 -13.48 24.27 -33.63
N ALA A 734 -14.69 24.81 -33.40
CA ALA A 734 -15.63 24.28 -32.42
C ALA A 734 -16.03 22.82 -32.71
N GLU A 735 -16.35 22.51 -33.97
CA GLU A 735 -16.66 21.15 -34.43
C GLU A 735 -15.44 20.22 -34.32
N ARG A 736 -14.26 20.74 -34.68
CA ARG A 736 -13.00 20.00 -34.59
C ARG A 736 -12.72 19.54 -33.16
N VAL A 737 -12.82 20.44 -32.18
CA VAL A 737 -12.54 20.11 -30.76
C VAL A 737 -13.65 19.25 -30.13
N GLY A 738 -14.91 19.43 -30.54
CA GLY A 738 -16.04 18.74 -29.89
C GLY A 738 -16.28 19.25 -28.47
N GLN A 739 -16.83 18.42 -27.59
CA GLN A 739 -17.22 18.83 -26.22
C GLN A 739 -16.06 18.84 -25.21
N GLY A 740 -14.99 18.10 -25.47
CA GLY A 740 -13.85 17.96 -24.56
C GLY A 740 -12.54 18.41 -25.19
N SER A 741 -11.71 17.46 -25.61
CA SER A 741 -10.36 17.74 -26.11
C SER A 741 -10.08 17.18 -27.51
N CYS A 742 -9.15 17.83 -28.21
CA CYS A 742 -8.66 17.41 -29.52
C CYS A 742 -7.14 17.51 -29.55
N SER A 743 -6.46 16.38 -29.73
CA SER A 743 -5.01 16.27 -29.71
C SER A 743 -4.44 15.81 -31.06
N GLN A 744 -3.29 16.37 -31.42
CA GLN A 744 -2.52 16.02 -32.61
C GLN A 744 -1.04 15.97 -32.27
N ALA A 745 -0.31 15.02 -32.86
CA ALA A 745 1.13 14.89 -32.68
C ALA A 745 1.80 14.41 -33.97
N HIS A 746 2.94 15.01 -34.30
CA HIS A 746 3.81 14.55 -35.38
C HIS A 746 5.23 15.09 -35.21
N GLY A 747 6.23 14.21 -35.34
CA GLY A 747 7.62 14.62 -35.22
C GLY A 747 7.93 15.19 -33.83
N ASN A 748 8.45 16.42 -33.80
CA ASN A 748 8.79 17.17 -32.59
C ASN A 748 7.71 18.19 -32.20
N SER A 749 6.49 18.03 -32.68
CA SER A 749 5.42 19.02 -32.48
C SER A 749 4.07 18.36 -32.21
N ALA A 750 3.29 19.04 -31.39
CA ALA A 750 2.02 18.57 -30.88
C ALA A 750 1.10 19.74 -30.58
N THR A 751 -0.22 19.52 -30.68
CA THR A 751 -1.23 20.45 -30.18
C THR A 751 -2.22 19.70 -29.30
N ILE A 752 -2.55 20.27 -28.15
CA ILE A 752 -3.58 19.77 -27.24
C ILE A 752 -4.58 20.90 -27.06
N ASN A 753 -5.80 20.72 -27.56
CA ASN A 753 -6.84 21.74 -27.60
C ASN A 753 -7.96 21.34 -26.64
N HIS A 754 -8.23 22.15 -25.61
CA HIS A 754 -9.24 21.87 -24.59
C HIS A 754 -10.38 22.88 -24.67
N ARG A 755 -11.62 22.39 -24.68
CA ARG A 755 -12.81 23.23 -24.55
C ARG A 755 -13.11 23.53 -23.07
N ILE A 756 -13.20 24.81 -22.75
CA ILE A 756 -13.42 25.33 -21.40
C ILE A 756 -14.91 25.64 -21.20
N SER A 757 -15.37 25.67 -19.95
CA SER A 757 -16.80 25.85 -19.62
C SER A 757 -17.38 27.19 -20.08
N ASP A 758 -16.52 28.20 -20.25
CA ASP A 758 -16.89 29.54 -20.73
C ASP A 758 -16.99 29.65 -22.26
N GLY A 759 -16.87 28.53 -22.98
CA GLY A 759 -16.94 28.50 -24.44
C GLY A 759 -15.63 28.88 -25.14
N SER A 760 -14.53 29.06 -24.40
CA SER A 760 -13.20 29.23 -24.99
C SER A 760 -12.54 27.88 -25.33
N VAL A 761 -11.57 27.93 -26.25
CA VAL A 761 -10.64 26.82 -26.51
C VAL A 761 -9.23 27.26 -26.15
N ARG A 762 -8.60 26.50 -25.26
CA ARG A 762 -7.19 26.68 -24.92
C ARG A 762 -6.34 25.65 -25.64
N THR A 763 -5.31 26.13 -26.31
CA THR A 763 -4.41 25.31 -27.11
C THR A 763 -3.02 25.34 -26.50
N ASN A 764 -2.50 24.18 -26.14
CA ASN A 764 -1.10 23.98 -25.80
C ASN A 764 -0.38 23.43 -27.05
N ALA A 765 0.34 24.31 -27.75
CA ALA A 765 1.22 23.90 -28.84
C ALA A 765 2.57 23.48 -28.25
N ALA A 766 2.80 22.17 -28.17
CA ALA A 766 3.98 21.59 -27.56
C ALA A 766 5.07 21.32 -28.59
N VAL A 767 6.29 21.79 -28.33
CA VAL A 767 7.44 21.59 -29.22
C VAL A 767 8.64 21.04 -28.46
N ARG A 768 9.28 20.01 -29.00
CA ARG A 768 10.53 19.45 -28.47
C ARG A 768 11.70 20.27 -29.00
N VAL A 769 12.36 21.01 -28.11
CA VAL A 769 13.39 22.03 -28.44
C VAL A 769 14.35 22.20 -27.26
N GLU A 770 15.57 22.67 -27.56
CA GLU A 770 16.55 23.07 -26.55
C GLU A 770 16.03 24.21 -25.67
N GLN A 771 16.54 24.32 -24.43
CA GLN A 771 16.02 25.27 -23.45
C GLN A 771 16.17 26.74 -23.89
N ASP A 772 17.27 27.06 -24.58
CA ASP A 772 17.57 28.41 -25.06
C ASP A 772 16.81 28.76 -26.35
N TRP A 773 16.12 27.80 -26.98
CA TRP A 773 15.36 27.97 -28.23
C TRP A 773 14.42 29.17 -28.17
N VAL A 774 13.75 29.41 -27.04
CA VAL A 774 12.81 30.54 -26.89
C VAL A 774 13.49 31.87 -27.22
N THR A 775 14.79 32.01 -26.91
CA THR A 775 15.59 33.21 -27.20
C THR A 775 16.35 33.14 -28.51
N THR A 776 16.67 31.95 -29.02
CA THR A 776 17.48 31.76 -30.24
C THR A 776 16.66 31.47 -31.51
N CYS A 777 15.35 31.25 -31.39
CA CYS A 777 14.46 30.90 -32.51
C CYS A 777 14.18 32.04 -33.50
N GLY A 778 14.57 33.28 -33.16
CA GLY A 778 14.29 34.46 -33.98
C GLY A 778 12.82 34.86 -34.03
N ILE A 779 11.97 34.34 -33.12
CA ILE A 779 10.58 34.76 -32.96
C ILE A 779 10.54 35.92 -31.97
N ASP A 780 10.04 37.07 -32.41
CA ASP A 780 9.73 38.18 -31.51
C ASP A 780 8.38 37.95 -30.82
N TRP A 781 8.42 37.35 -29.63
CA TRP A 781 7.22 37.06 -28.82
C TRP A 781 6.48 38.30 -28.33
N THR A 782 7.06 39.50 -28.47
CA THR A 782 6.38 40.77 -28.13
C THR A 782 5.48 41.27 -29.28
N ASN A 783 5.72 40.82 -30.51
CA ASN A 783 4.86 41.10 -31.66
C ASN A 783 3.73 40.07 -31.76
N VAL A 784 2.60 40.39 -31.13
CA VAL A 784 1.45 39.49 -30.92
C VAL A 784 0.93 38.81 -32.20
N GLU A 785 0.91 39.49 -33.34
CA GLU A 785 0.42 38.91 -34.60
C GLU A 785 1.52 38.19 -35.38
N GLU A 786 2.70 38.80 -35.51
CA GLU A 786 3.79 38.21 -36.29
C GLU A 786 4.29 36.90 -35.67
N CYS A 787 4.37 36.84 -34.33
CA CYS A 787 4.86 35.65 -33.64
C CYS A 787 4.04 34.40 -33.96
N LYS A 788 2.71 34.53 -34.11
CA LYS A 788 1.81 33.42 -34.49
C LYS A 788 2.20 32.84 -35.85
N HIS A 789 2.35 33.70 -36.85
CA HIS A 789 2.69 33.29 -38.21
C HIS A 789 4.09 32.68 -38.31
N VAL A 790 5.09 33.29 -37.66
CA VAL A 790 6.46 32.79 -37.67
C VAL A 790 6.55 31.46 -36.92
N PHE A 791 5.93 31.34 -35.75
CA PHE A 791 5.91 30.10 -34.97
C PHE A 791 5.26 28.96 -35.73
N VAL A 792 4.06 29.19 -36.28
CA VAL A 792 3.34 28.19 -37.10
C VAL A 792 4.17 27.80 -38.32
N LYS A 793 4.77 28.74 -39.03
CA LYS A 793 5.64 28.45 -40.17
C LYS A 793 6.85 27.59 -39.78
N GLN A 794 7.47 27.86 -38.63
CA GLN A 794 8.66 27.14 -38.17
C GLN A 794 8.37 25.74 -37.63
N LYS A 795 7.24 25.53 -36.95
CA LYS A 795 6.97 24.29 -36.18
C LYS A 795 5.80 23.46 -36.68
N PHE A 796 4.87 24.06 -37.41
CA PHE A 796 3.65 23.41 -37.91
C PHE A 796 3.45 23.64 -39.41
N GLY A 797 4.49 24.04 -40.16
CA GLY A 797 4.36 24.52 -41.54
C GLY A 797 3.71 23.52 -42.51
N ASP A 798 3.94 22.23 -42.30
CA ASP A 798 3.46 21.10 -43.10
C ASP A 798 2.17 20.44 -42.55
N TRP A 799 1.58 20.99 -41.49
CA TRP A 799 0.32 20.50 -40.91
C TRP A 799 -0.90 21.04 -41.68
N GLU A 800 -2.05 20.42 -41.47
CA GLU A 800 -3.33 20.88 -41.99
C GLU A 800 -3.72 22.28 -41.44
N GLN A 801 -4.55 23.01 -42.19
CA GLN A 801 -4.85 24.43 -41.90
C GLN A 801 -5.64 24.64 -40.60
N LEU A 802 -6.66 23.83 -40.30
CA LEU A 802 -7.43 23.97 -39.05
C LEU A 802 -6.57 23.72 -37.81
N SER A 803 -5.59 22.81 -37.87
CA SER A 803 -4.59 22.63 -36.81
C SER A 803 -3.78 23.90 -36.53
N LYS A 804 -3.36 24.58 -37.61
CA LYS A 804 -2.63 25.85 -37.52
C LYS A 804 -3.52 26.97 -36.98
N ASP A 805 -4.80 26.95 -37.34
CA ASP A 805 -5.76 28.01 -37.02
C ASP A 805 -6.07 28.11 -35.52
N PHE A 806 -5.92 27.04 -34.73
CA PHE A 806 -5.95 27.12 -33.27
C PHE A 806 -4.90 28.10 -32.68
N ILE A 807 -3.77 28.28 -33.39
CA ILE A 807 -2.71 29.22 -33.00
C ILE A 807 -2.88 30.55 -33.72
N LEU A 808 -3.11 30.53 -35.04
CA LEU A 808 -3.20 31.74 -35.87
C LEU A 808 -4.38 32.63 -35.48
N ARG A 809 -5.50 32.04 -35.05
CA ARG A 809 -6.72 32.76 -34.68
C ARG A 809 -6.82 33.05 -33.17
N SER A 810 -5.74 32.85 -32.41
CA SER A 810 -5.71 33.15 -30.97
C SER A 810 -6.09 34.60 -30.68
N ASP A 811 -7.07 34.80 -29.78
CA ASP A 811 -7.49 36.11 -29.27
C ASP A 811 -6.50 36.67 -28.23
N THR A 812 -5.63 35.82 -27.67
CA THR A 812 -4.63 36.21 -26.66
C THR A 812 -3.21 36.18 -27.23
N PRO A 813 -2.28 36.98 -26.66
CA PRO A 813 -0.86 36.81 -26.88
C PRO A 813 -0.42 35.37 -26.57
N LEU A 814 0.54 34.87 -27.35
CA LEU A 814 1.09 33.54 -27.14
C LEU A 814 1.95 33.51 -25.87
N ALA A 815 1.65 32.61 -24.94
CA ALA A 815 2.42 32.46 -23.72
C ALA A 815 3.40 31.29 -23.85
N VAL A 816 4.71 31.58 -23.79
CA VAL A 816 5.75 30.56 -23.89
C VAL A 816 6.08 30.00 -22.50
N ARG A 817 5.97 28.68 -22.35
CA ARG A 817 6.08 27.94 -21.09
C ARG A 817 7.04 26.76 -21.26
N PRO A 818 8.33 26.93 -20.96
CA PRO A 818 9.25 25.80 -20.87
C PRO A 818 8.77 24.85 -19.77
N LEU A 819 8.67 23.55 -20.06
CA LEU A 819 8.25 22.55 -19.10
C LEU A 819 9.44 22.06 -18.29
N PHE A 820 9.25 21.98 -16.97
CA PHE A 820 10.22 21.43 -16.04
C PHE A 820 9.63 20.22 -15.34
N MET A 821 10.50 19.32 -14.89
CA MET A 821 10.13 18.20 -14.04
C MET A 821 11.22 17.94 -13.01
N LEU A 822 10.86 17.30 -11.91
CA LEU A 822 11.82 16.73 -10.97
C LEU A 822 12.35 15.39 -11.49
N PRO A 823 13.50 14.92 -11.01
CA PRO A 823 13.99 13.57 -11.29
C PRO A 823 12.90 12.52 -11.03
N VAL A 824 12.90 11.50 -11.88
CA VAL A 824 12.11 10.30 -11.62
C VAL A 824 12.80 9.52 -10.50
N GLU A 825 12.04 8.90 -9.60
CA GLU A 825 12.58 8.20 -8.41
C GLU A 825 13.18 9.13 -7.35
N MET A 826 12.50 10.25 -7.12
CA MET A 826 12.77 11.11 -5.98
C MET A 826 12.65 10.33 -4.68
N ASN A 827 13.59 10.59 -3.77
CA ASN A 827 13.56 10.11 -2.40
C ASN A 827 14.32 11.09 -1.49
N TRP A 828 13.99 11.12 -0.20
CA TRP A 828 14.69 11.90 0.81
C TRP A 828 14.56 11.27 2.20
N GLU A 829 15.38 11.72 3.15
CA GLU A 829 15.20 11.39 4.57
C GLU A 829 14.12 12.29 5.17
N THR A 830 13.20 11.71 5.94
CA THR A 830 12.14 12.46 6.60
C THR A 830 12.68 13.49 7.58
N HIS A 831 12.21 14.73 7.44
CA HIS A 831 12.51 15.83 8.37
C HIS A 831 11.33 16.03 9.34
N PRO A 832 11.54 16.12 10.66
CA PRO A 832 10.45 16.20 11.64
C PRO A 832 9.64 17.49 11.57
N GLY A 833 10.23 18.60 11.09
CA GLY A 833 9.55 19.91 11.00
C GLY A 833 9.11 20.32 9.61
N VAL A 834 9.36 19.51 8.57
CA VAL A 834 9.19 19.93 7.18
C VAL A 834 8.72 18.77 6.32
N THR A 835 7.76 19.02 5.42
CA THR A 835 7.44 18.09 4.33
C THR A 835 6.92 18.84 3.10
N VAL A 836 6.62 18.14 2.01
CA VAL A 836 6.12 18.72 0.74
C VAL A 836 5.02 17.86 0.12
N LEU A 837 4.15 18.48 -0.69
CA LEU A 837 3.10 17.79 -1.46
C LEU A 837 2.92 18.37 -2.87
N GLY A 838 2.25 17.63 -3.75
CA GLY A 838 1.95 18.06 -5.11
C GLY A 838 3.21 18.40 -5.91
N ASP A 839 3.14 19.44 -6.76
CA ASP A 839 4.26 19.88 -7.60
C ASP A 839 5.51 20.31 -6.80
N ALA A 840 5.39 20.63 -5.50
CA ALA A 840 6.55 20.86 -4.65
C ALA A 840 7.32 19.57 -4.37
N ALA A 841 6.62 18.44 -4.29
CA ALA A 841 7.19 17.12 -4.04
C ALA A 841 7.62 16.39 -5.31
N HIS A 842 6.78 16.43 -6.36
CA HIS A 842 6.89 15.53 -7.51
C HIS A 842 6.44 16.14 -8.84
N LEU A 843 6.83 17.40 -9.10
CA LEU A 843 6.63 18.06 -10.39
C LEU A 843 6.95 17.13 -11.57
N MET A 844 5.97 16.96 -12.46
CA MET A 844 6.08 16.14 -13.66
C MET A 844 5.36 16.81 -14.84
N THR A 845 5.66 16.39 -16.06
CA THR A 845 5.03 16.96 -17.26
C THR A 845 3.55 16.53 -17.38
N PRO A 846 2.69 17.23 -18.14
CA PRO A 846 1.25 16.98 -18.09
C PRO A 846 0.77 15.80 -18.96
N PHE A 847 1.66 15.11 -19.67
CA PHE A 847 1.29 14.15 -20.73
C PHE A 847 0.59 12.87 -20.25
N ALA A 848 0.57 12.59 -18.94
CA ALA A 848 -0.22 11.48 -18.37
C ALA A 848 -1.48 11.92 -17.61
N GLY A 849 -1.71 13.23 -17.40
CA GLY A 849 -2.95 13.74 -16.78
C GLY A 849 -3.15 13.37 -15.30
N VAL A 850 -2.08 13.22 -14.50
CA VAL A 850 -2.20 12.71 -13.10
C VAL A 850 -1.88 13.73 -12.00
N GLY A 851 -1.24 14.86 -12.33
CA GLY A 851 -0.60 15.74 -11.34
C GLY A 851 -1.54 16.25 -10.23
N VAL A 852 -2.71 16.80 -10.58
CA VAL A 852 -3.65 17.33 -9.57
C VAL A 852 -4.22 16.22 -8.68
N ASN A 853 -4.51 15.05 -9.25
CA ASN A 853 -5.05 13.91 -8.51
C ASN A 853 -4.09 13.43 -7.43
N LEU A 854 -2.79 13.40 -7.74
CA LEU A 854 -1.75 13.11 -6.75
C LEU A 854 -1.71 14.20 -5.68
N ALA A 855 -1.68 15.48 -6.06
CA ALA A 855 -1.64 16.58 -5.09
C ALA A 855 -2.83 16.57 -4.11
N LEU A 856 -4.04 16.24 -4.58
CA LEU A 856 -5.22 16.10 -3.72
C LEU A 856 -5.12 14.87 -2.81
N THR A 857 -4.58 13.76 -3.30
CA THR A 857 -4.33 12.54 -2.50
C THR A 857 -3.26 12.78 -1.44
N ASP A 858 -2.21 13.53 -1.79
CA ASP A 858 -1.16 13.94 -0.84
C ASP A 858 -1.74 14.77 0.30
N ALA A 859 -2.62 15.72 -0.02
CA ALA A 859 -3.30 16.52 0.99
C ALA A 859 -4.14 15.66 1.93
N LEU A 860 -4.83 14.64 1.40
CA LEU A 860 -5.59 13.68 2.20
C LEU A 860 -4.68 12.90 3.17
N ASP A 861 -3.67 12.21 2.64
CA ASP A 861 -2.76 11.40 3.46
C ASP A 861 -2.00 12.25 4.49
N LEU A 862 -1.55 13.46 4.11
CA LEU A 862 -0.85 14.36 5.03
C LEU A 862 -1.79 14.88 6.11
N SER A 863 -3.05 15.16 5.80
CA SER A 863 -4.03 15.53 6.83
C SER A 863 -4.23 14.40 7.86
N GLU A 864 -4.18 13.14 7.44
CA GLU A 864 -4.26 11.99 8.35
C GLU A 864 -2.99 11.83 9.20
N ALA A 865 -1.83 12.06 8.62
CA ALA A 865 -0.56 12.07 9.35
C ALA A 865 -0.54 13.18 10.43
N ILE A 866 -0.96 14.40 10.08
CA ILE A 866 -1.08 15.52 11.02
C ILE A 866 -2.10 15.18 12.12
N ARG A 867 -3.27 14.64 11.75
CA ARG A 867 -4.27 14.18 12.73
C ARG A 867 -3.69 13.17 13.71
N SER A 868 -2.86 12.24 13.23
CA SER A 868 -2.22 11.22 14.07
C SER A 868 -1.20 11.84 15.03
N HIS A 869 -0.48 12.89 14.63
CA HIS A 869 0.36 13.64 15.55
C HIS A 869 -0.48 14.27 16.69
N TYR A 870 -1.52 15.05 16.36
CA TYR A 870 -2.30 15.78 17.36
C TYR A 870 -3.23 14.91 18.22
N LYS A 871 -3.86 13.89 17.65
CA LYS A 871 -4.85 13.05 18.35
C LYS A 871 -4.20 11.84 19.01
N ASP A 872 -3.20 11.26 18.34
CA ASP A 872 -2.60 9.98 18.73
C ASP A 872 -1.22 10.15 19.40
N ASN A 873 -0.76 11.40 19.60
CA ASN A 873 0.56 11.77 20.14
C ASN A 873 1.72 11.08 19.39
N LEU A 874 1.55 10.87 18.08
CA LEU A 874 2.57 10.24 17.26
C LEU A 874 3.71 11.22 16.98
N ASP A 875 4.96 10.76 17.07
CA ASP A 875 6.12 11.58 16.71
C ASP A 875 6.05 12.07 15.26
N TRP A 876 6.44 13.34 15.02
CA TRP A 876 6.39 13.94 13.69
C TRP A 876 7.17 13.15 12.65
N THR A 877 8.36 12.65 13.00
CA THR A 877 9.19 11.85 12.09
C THR A 877 8.45 10.59 11.65
N ILE A 878 7.71 9.96 12.55
CA ILE A 878 6.95 8.73 12.24
C ILE A 878 5.73 9.07 11.37
N ALA A 879 4.96 10.09 11.77
CA ALA A 879 3.77 10.52 11.04
C ALA A 879 4.11 10.94 9.59
N LEU A 880 5.14 11.78 9.43
CA LEU A 880 5.57 12.27 8.13
C LEU A 880 6.19 11.17 7.28
N ARG A 881 6.97 10.24 7.88
CA ARG A 881 7.55 9.12 7.13
C ARG A 881 6.48 8.22 6.52
N GLU A 882 5.39 7.98 7.25
CA GLU A 882 4.27 7.19 6.72
C GLU A 882 3.62 7.88 5.50
N PHE A 883 3.36 9.18 5.61
CA PHE A 883 2.86 10.00 4.49
C PHE A 883 3.83 10.00 3.30
N GLU A 884 5.09 10.34 3.55
CA GLU A 884 6.12 10.49 2.51
C GLU A 884 6.36 9.18 1.78
N SER A 885 6.36 8.05 2.48
CA SER A 885 6.51 6.73 1.85
C SER A 885 5.38 6.44 0.85
N LYS A 886 4.12 6.70 1.22
CA LYS A 886 2.96 6.53 0.34
C LYS A 886 3.03 7.48 -0.85
N MET A 887 3.33 8.75 -0.59
CA MET A 887 3.39 9.83 -1.57
C MET A 887 4.53 9.63 -2.59
N LEU A 888 5.73 9.32 -2.14
CA LEU A 888 6.89 9.01 -2.99
C LEU A 888 6.66 7.78 -3.85
N SER A 889 6.07 6.71 -3.28
CA SER A 889 5.76 5.49 -4.03
C SER A 889 4.83 5.77 -5.22
N ARG A 890 3.67 6.41 -4.98
CA ARG A 890 2.71 6.71 -6.06
C ARG A 890 3.26 7.72 -7.07
N SER A 891 3.97 8.74 -6.60
CA SER A 891 4.46 9.82 -7.46
C SER A 891 5.60 9.37 -8.36
N ASN A 892 6.46 8.46 -7.90
CA ASN A 892 7.52 7.89 -8.73
C ASN A 892 6.96 7.03 -9.86
N ILE A 893 5.91 6.26 -9.61
CA ILE A 893 5.20 5.51 -10.67
C ILE A 893 4.61 6.48 -11.70
N ALA A 894 3.95 7.54 -11.23
CA ALA A 894 3.36 8.56 -12.09
C ALA A 894 4.39 9.35 -12.91
N ALA A 895 5.54 9.70 -12.32
CA ALA A 895 6.63 10.41 -12.97
C ALA A 895 7.24 9.57 -14.11
N LYS A 896 7.45 8.26 -13.89
CA LYS A 896 7.87 7.32 -14.94
C LYS A 896 6.89 7.28 -16.10
N ARG A 897 5.60 7.08 -15.78
CA ARG A 897 4.52 7.00 -16.79
C ARG A 897 4.44 8.28 -17.61
N THR A 898 4.54 9.42 -16.95
CA THR A 898 4.52 10.74 -17.56
C THR A 898 5.70 10.96 -18.50
N LEU A 899 6.91 10.61 -18.08
CA LEU A 899 8.11 10.72 -18.90
C LEU A 899 8.02 9.84 -20.15
N ALA A 900 7.56 8.59 -19.99
CA ALA A 900 7.34 7.67 -21.10
C ALA A 900 6.25 8.20 -22.07
N SER A 901 5.14 8.71 -21.53
CA SER A 901 4.05 9.30 -22.33
C SER A 901 4.53 10.50 -23.15
N MET A 902 5.31 11.39 -22.53
CA MET A 902 5.93 12.52 -23.22
C MET A 902 6.88 12.05 -24.33
N ASN A 903 7.76 11.10 -24.06
CA ASN A 903 8.70 10.60 -25.08
C ASN A 903 7.98 9.94 -26.25
N ASN A 904 6.91 9.18 -25.98
CA ASN A 904 6.05 8.61 -27.02
C ASN A 904 5.35 9.69 -27.86
N PHE A 905 4.87 10.77 -27.23
CA PHE A 905 4.22 11.88 -27.93
C PHE A 905 5.15 12.60 -28.94
N PHE A 906 6.47 12.50 -28.74
CA PHE A 906 7.50 13.14 -29.57
C PHE A 906 8.48 12.13 -30.20
N SER A 907 8.13 10.85 -30.31
CA SER A 907 9.05 9.81 -30.79
C SER A 907 9.24 9.82 -32.32
N GLY A 908 8.75 10.83 -33.04
CA GLY A 908 8.70 10.86 -34.50
C GLY A 908 7.68 9.92 -35.14
N LYS A 909 6.92 9.17 -34.33
CA LYS A 909 5.87 8.24 -34.78
C LYS A 909 4.59 9.02 -35.14
N SER A 910 3.78 8.45 -36.02
CA SER A 910 2.48 9.00 -36.42
C SER A 910 1.45 8.90 -35.28
N MET A 911 0.42 9.75 -35.29
CA MET A 911 -0.65 9.65 -34.30
C MET A 911 -1.37 8.30 -34.36
N GLN A 912 -1.45 7.67 -35.54
CA GLN A 912 -1.94 6.29 -35.70
C GLN A 912 -1.13 5.29 -34.87
N GLU A 913 0.20 5.40 -34.86
CA GLU A 913 1.07 4.52 -34.08
C GLU A 913 0.99 4.82 -32.58
N ILE A 914 0.86 6.10 -32.20
CA ILE A 914 0.65 6.52 -30.82
C ILE A 914 -0.69 5.97 -30.31
N VAL A 915 -1.78 6.11 -31.08
CA VAL A 915 -3.11 5.58 -30.75
C VAL A 915 -3.11 4.06 -30.73
N LYS A 916 -2.46 3.39 -31.68
CA LYS A 916 -2.37 1.93 -31.68
C LYS A 916 -1.69 1.43 -30.41
N ARG A 917 -0.58 2.06 -30.03
CA ARG A 917 0.08 1.78 -28.75
C ARG A 917 -0.83 2.14 -27.58
N LEU A 918 -1.50 3.30 -27.56
CA LEU A 918 -2.45 3.64 -26.51
C LEU A 918 -3.63 2.67 -26.43
N GLY A 919 -4.09 2.13 -27.56
CA GLY A 919 -5.10 1.07 -27.65
C GLY A 919 -4.59 -0.24 -27.08
N GLU A 920 -3.33 -0.61 -27.33
CA GLU A 920 -2.65 -1.72 -26.67
C GLU A 920 -2.47 -1.43 -25.15
N ILE A 921 -2.29 -0.18 -24.73
CA ILE A 921 -2.22 0.24 -23.30
C ILE A 921 -3.62 0.26 -22.63
N ILE A 922 -4.66 0.63 -23.38
CA ILE A 922 -6.06 0.79 -22.91
C ILE A 922 -6.80 -0.56 -22.92
N VAL A 923 -6.50 -1.45 -23.87
CA VAL A 923 -7.04 -2.81 -23.95
C VAL A 923 -6.18 -3.76 -23.13
N GLU A 924 -4.85 -3.62 -23.17
CA GLU A 924 -3.92 -4.57 -22.55
C GLU A 924 -3.10 -3.96 -21.40
N GLY A 925 -3.44 -2.83 -20.77
CA GLY A 925 -2.84 -2.38 -19.49
C GLY A 925 -1.30 -2.35 -19.38
N LYS A 926 -0.55 -2.28 -20.49
CA LYS A 926 0.93 -2.29 -20.49
C LYS A 926 1.48 -0.87 -20.48
N PHE A 927 2.61 -0.64 -19.83
CA PHE A 927 3.52 0.45 -20.17
C PHE A 927 4.89 -0.21 -20.31
N GLU A 928 5.34 -0.50 -21.53
CA GLU A 928 6.75 -0.89 -21.75
C GLU A 928 7.59 0.38 -21.82
N GLY A 929 8.43 0.59 -20.81
CA GLY A 929 9.51 1.55 -20.82
C GLY A 929 10.82 0.84 -21.14
N ASP A 930 11.08 0.59 -22.42
CA ASP A 930 12.45 0.38 -22.89
C ASP A 930 12.58 0.85 -24.34
N GLU A 931 13.35 1.92 -24.55
CA GLU A 931 13.93 2.27 -25.84
C GLU A 931 15.09 3.25 -25.54
N SER A 932 16.17 2.75 -24.91
CA SER A 932 17.50 3.34 -25.09
C SER A 932 18.09 2.84 -26.42
N LYS A 933 17.81 3.56 -27.50
CA LYS A 933 18.67 3.64 -28.69
C LYS A 933 18.54 5.00 -29.36
#